data_AF-A0A2G6N2V8-F1
#
_entry.id   AF-A0A2G6N2V8-F1
#
_cell.length_a   1.000
_cell.length_b   1.000
_cell.length_c   1.000
_cell.angle_alpha   90.00
_cell.angle_beta   90.00
_cell.angle_gamma   90.00
#
_symmetry.space_group_name_H-M   'P 1'
#
loop_
_entity.id
_entity.type
_entity.pdbx_description
1 polymer ?
#
loop_
_entity_poly.entity_id
_entity_poly.type
_entity_poly.pdbx_seq_one_letter_code
_entity_poly.pdbx_strand_id
1 'polypeptide(L)'
;MTEKDIQLDDAAEQLFAELEGIETHKKGRSAAEMMADSLAEEQKQQDVWRILLCEIVNHIAGYSQRLDLDTGKDEEHQTFGRLAETLDKLSQLPQHAGRLLVRYRGVSKNREIPEHLDYEILFGNMIVDLDMVPTMVKRHGHLLSHLMGQLLDAFGIFSERGINNLYLNIPEKDTDSLGRLRRSLHILCRLHHARSDQSDIVLGTGTEDVVPMVIDETGSLSTNLTLVAGVNRLGAKTMRDLVTRVNAWIQKKEASEEGCQYTSVYNAIFGLPKLRAQLIPPPIEINNVDWLMREENENHFSREKAKVARIIASAETSPETVAKVIKSVYGNDYPKINSHHLKERLGLSSNLLQVIDNKPKSDDARQEVLTNLEKRLDTVRDDVFDNLFVSRSSDAQVGTHGAILGMVHRQLFKMVSFFKGRSATRRKMIGMVHGRIHFEERDYVILSQDFGIDIHEAVQLVDTLKQCFDEEGRFLKSNFGEGIPRFTRYEKKIFEFLWRHLKGVIVEADRTAFLNSLQMLTAKMNQPRRAFKILLEDFLKDPEEIQFSDAKALMLANLILHEYDQTLADIDITPEEILFNQHGLQKKVAQYAAWRLDREQEASFDKIRAIHRALCEALEFGVTKKNRISAKELLGLEREVFIFLSLIKTVVGRSVLRSAVNEYGSPESDLYFLKQSERHMPHLLQNLRIAIRGLANIGSMEAIPLLEAVKNREEIFQRLKKTKAHRDQSRLISDWVNEAVKLIKDRF
;
A
#
# COMPACT_ATOMS: atom_id res chain seq x y z
N MET A 1 -41.73 16.53 -50.97
CA MET A 1 -42.75 16.30 -49.92
C MET A 1 -42.46 17.29 -48.82
N THR A 2 -43.35 18.25 -48.64
CA THR A 2 -43.30 19.28 -47.61
C THR A 2 -43.51 18.65 -46.23
N GLU A 3 -42.64 18.96 -45.27
CA GLU A 3 -42.86 18.66 -43.85
C GLU A 3 -44.21 19.29 -43.46
N LYS A 4 -45.16 18.43 -43.06
CA LYS A 4 -46.39 18.89 -42.42
C LYS A 4 -46.00 19.26 -40.99
N ASP A 5 -46.04 20.55 -40.68
CA ASP A 5 -46.10 21.04 -39.30
C ASP A 5 -47.29 20.37 -38.62
N ILE A 6 -47.01 19.50 -37.66
CA ILE A 6 -48.01 18.95 -36.76
C ILE A 6 -48.23 20.03 -35.70
N GLN A 7 -49.28 20.83 -35.85
CA GLN A 7 -49.75 21.71 -34.78
C GLN A 7 -50.38 20.85 -33.69
N LEU A 8 -49.68 20.73 -32.57
CA LEU A 8 -50.22 20.18 -31.33
C LEU A 8 -51.19 21.20 -30.72
N ASP A 9 -52.30 20.74 -30.14
CA ASP A 9 -53.18 21.63 -29.37
C ASP A 9 -52.54 21.97 -28.01
N ASP A 10 -53.01 23.04 -27.36
CA ASP A 10 -52.46 23.52 -26.08
C ASP A 10 -52.42 22.42 -24.98
N ALA A 11 -53.32 21.44 -25.05
CA ALA A 11 -53.36 20.32 -24.11
C ALA A 11 -52.28 19.27 -24.43
N ALA A 12 -52.00 19.02 -25.71
CA ALA A 12 -50.92 18.15 -26.16
C ALA A 12 -49.55 18.80 -25.98
N GLU A 13 -49.41 20.12 -26.13
CA GLU A 13 -48.20 20.88 -25.77
C GLU A 13 -47.95 20.86 -24.26
N GLN A 14 -49.00 21.01 -23.42
CA GLN A 14 -48.86 20.86 -21.96
C GLN A 14 -48.48 19.43 -21.56
N LEU A 15 -49.05 18.41 -22.21
CA LEU A 15 -48.69 17.02 -21.96
C LEU A 15 -47.24 16.71 -22.39
N PHE A 16 -46.78 17.30 -23.50
CA PHE A 16 -45.39 17.21 -23.95
C PHE A 16 -44.44 17.95 -23.00
N ALA A 17 -44.83 19.13 -22.50
CA ALA A 17 -44.06 19.89 -21.51
C ALA A 17 -44.04 19.19 -20.13
N GLU A 18 -45.10 18.49 -19.75
CA GLU A 18 -45.12 17.63 -18.55
C GLU A 18 -44.27 16.36 -18.75
N LEU A 19 -44.26 15.76 -19.95
CA LEU A 19 -43.40 14.62 -20.28
C LEU A 19 -41.91 14.99 -20.40
N GLU A 20 -41.58 16.12 -21.03
CA GLU A 20 -40.23 16.71 -21.03
C GLU A 20 -39.84 17.23 -19.63
N GLY A 21 -40.81 17.69 -18.83
CA GLY A 21 -40.67 18.00 -17.40
C GLY A 21 -40.31 16.77 -16.56
N ILE A 22 -40.90 15.62 -16.87
CA ILE A 22 -40.59 14.33 -16.23
C ILE A 22 -39.21 13.81 -16.67
N GLU A 23 -38.81 14.01 -17.94
CA GLU A 23 -37.45 13.66 -18.39
C GLU A 23 -36.38 14.62 -17.87
N THR A 24 -36.69 15.90 -17.67
CA THR A 24 -35.78 16.87 -17.05
C THR A 24 -35.68 16.69 -15.53
N HIS A 25 -36.72 16.18 -14.85
CA HIS A 25 -36.60 15.70 -13.47
C HIS A 25 -35.76 14.42 -13.32
N LYS A 26 -35.50 13.68 -14.42
CA LYS A 26 -34.48 12.61 -14.46
C LYS A 26 -33.06 13.13 -14.71
N LYS A 27 -32.83 14.42 -14.93
CA LYS A 27 -31.48 15.03 -14.85
C LYS A 27 -31.06 15.31 -13.39
N GLY A 28 -31.48 14.44 -12.47
CA GLY A 28 -30.79 14.27 -11.20
C GLY A 28 -29.48 13.49 -11.42
N ARG A 29 -28.50 13.67 -10.52
CA ARG A 29 -27.32 12.80 -10.54
C ARG A 29 -27.76 11.38 -10.19
N SER A 30 -27.32 10.39 -10.94
CA SER A 30 -27.63 9.01 -10.57
C SER A 30 -26.97 8.67 -9.22
N ALA A 31 -27.57 7.74 -8.48
CA ALA A 31 -27.02 7.17 -7.24
C ALA A 31 -25.52 6.81 -7.37
N ALA A 32 -25.20 6.07 -8.43
CA ALA A 32 -23.83 5.66 -8.76
C ALA A 32 -22.87 6.84 -8.96
N GLU A 33 -23.36 7.96 -9.49
CA GLU A 33 -22.59 9.20 -9.66
C GLU A 33 -22.46 9.95 -8.33
N MET A 34 -23.47 9.97 -7.46
CA MET A 34 -23.41 10.65 -6.18
C MET A 34 -22.30 10.11 -5.26
N MET A 35 -22.24 8.79 -5.05
CA MET A 35 -21.17 8.20 -4.24
C MET A 35 -19.80 8.37 -4.91
N ALA A 36 -19.74 8.16 -6.23
CA ALA A 36 -18.51 8.30 -6.99
C ALA A 36 -17.95 9.73 -6.93
N ASP A 37 -18.81 10.75 -7.06
CA ASP A 37 -18.48 12.17 -6.94
C ASP A 37 -18.01 12.51 -5.54
N SER A 38 -18.71 12.02 -4.50
CA SER A 38 -18.32 12.29 -3.11
C SER A 38 -16.95 11.70 -2.80
N LEU A 39 -16.66 10.47 -3.24
CA LEU A 39 -15.33 9.87 -3.11
C LEU A 39 -14.29 10.60 -3.96
N ALA A 40 -14.66 11.05 -5.17
CA ALA A 40 -13.75 11.81 -6.03
C ALA A 40 -13.40 13.18 -5.41
N GLU A 41 -14.33 13.83 -4.71
CA GLU A 41 -14.07 15.09 -4.01
C GLU A 41 -13.13 14.89 -2.82
N GLU A 42 -13.30 13.82 -2.05
CA GLU A 42 -12.37 13.42 -1.00
C GLU A 42 -10.97 13.15 -1.56
N GLN A 43 -10.88 12.46 -2.71
CA GLN A 43 -9.61 12.26 -3.43
C GLN A 43 -8.99 13.58 -3.88
N LYS A 44 -9.78 14.54 -4.40
CA LYS A 44 -9.27 15.88 -4.76
C LYS A 44 -8.73 16.64 -3.56
N GLN A 45 -9.38 16.54 -2.39
CA GLN A 45 -8.87 17.17 -1.17
C GLN A 45 -7.51 16.59 -0.75
N GLN A 46 -7.31 15.28 -0.94
CA GLN A 46 -6.00 14.65 -0.70
C GLN A 46 -4.97 15.02 -1.77
N ASP A 47 -5.39 15.18 -3.02
CA ASP A 47 -4.53 15.60 -4.12
C ASP A 47 -3.92 16.99 -3.87
N VAL A 48 -4.61 17.90 -3.18
CA VAL A 48 -4.04 19.18 -2.74
C VAL A 48 -2.72 18.97 -1.98
N TRP A 49 -2.68 18.02 -1.05
CA TRP A 49 -1.47 17.71 -0.28
C TRP A 49 -0.41 17.02 -1.14
N ARG A 50 -0.82 16.11 -2.03
CA ARG A 50 0.08 15.41 -2.95
C ARG A 50 0.75 16.37 -3.94
N ILE A 51 0.04 17.40 -4.38
CA ILE A 51 0.59 18.46 -5.25
C ILE A 51 1.70 19.20 -4.51
N LEU A 52 1.51 19.56 -3.24
CA LEU A 52 2.57 20.18 -2.43
C LEU A 52 3.82 19.29 -2.32
N LEU A 53 3.65 17.96 -2.24
CA LEU A 53 4.78 17.03 -2.24
C LEU A 53 5.57 17.08 -3.57
N CYS A 54 4.87 17.08 -4.70
CA CYS A 54 5.50 17.26 -6.02
C CYS A 54 6.22 18.62 -6.12
N GLU A 55 5.58 19.69 -5.66
CA GLU A 55 6.15 21.04 -5.67
C GLU A 55 7.42 21.13 -4.82
N ILE A 56 7.44 20.53 -3.62
CA ILE A 56 8.64 20.49 -2.76
C ILE A 56 9.79 19.80 -3.48
N VAL A 57 9.55 18.65 -4.10
CA VAL A 57 10.57 17.91 -4.85
C VAL A 57 11.07 18.73 -6.04
N ASN A 58 10.17 19.36 -6.78
CA ASN A 58 10.51 20.26 -7.87
C ASN A 58 11.31 21.49 -7.40
N HIS A 59 10.98 22.08 -6.26
CA HIS A 59 11.72 23.20 -5.69
C HIS A 59 13.13 22.79 -5.26
N ILE A 60 13.31 21.63 -4.64
CA ILE A 60 14.63 21.10 -4.26
C ILE A 60 15.47 20.81 -5.50
N ALA A 61 14.87 20.21 -6.54
CA ALA A 61 15.54 19.95 -7.80
C ALA A 61 15.89 21.25 -8.55
N GLY A 62 14.98 22.23 -8.57
CA GLY A 62 15.21 23.55 -9.14
C GLY A 62 16.33 24.31 -8.43
N TYR A 63 16.37 24.27 -7.10
CA TYR A 63 17.46 24.83 -6.30
C TYR A 63 18.80 24.18 -6.65
N SER A 64 18.78 22.87 -6.92
CA SER A 64 19.93 22.11 -7.37
C SER A 64 20.41 22.59 -8.74
N GLN A 65 19.53 22.67 -9.74
CA GLN A 65 19.87 22.90 -11.15
C GLN A 65 20.25 24.36 -11.50
N ARG A 66 19.61 25.36 -10.89
CA ARG A 66 19.55 26.72 -11.46
C ARG A 66 20.50 27.75 -10.88
N LEU A 67 21.26 27.43 -9.84
CA LEU A 67 21.98 28.44 -9.08
C LEU A 67 23.48 28.45 -9.34
N ASP A 68 23.91 29.37 -10.20
CA ASP A 68 25.20 30.05 -10.01
C ASP A 68 25.06 30.95 -8.76
N LEU A 69 25.38 30.35 -7.61
CA LEU A 69 25.21 30.96 -6.28
C LEU A 69 26.06 32.23 -6.09
N ASP A 70 26.99 32.51 -7.00
CA ASP A 70 27.86 33.68 -6.94
C ASP A 70 27.25 34.90 -7.66
N THR A 71 26.32 34.70 -8.62
CA THR A 71 25.68 35.79 -9.40
C THR A 71 24.16 35.92 -9.16
N GLY A 72 23.45 34.83 -8.81
CA GLY A 72 21.98 34.76 -8.73
C GLY A 72 21.36 34.85 -7.33
N LYS A 73 21.83 35.73 -6.45
CA LYS A 73 21.34 35.81 -5.05
C LYS A 73 19.83 36.06 -4.95
N ASP A 74 19.24 36.90 -5.79
CA ASP A 74 17.81 37.22 -5.72
C ASP A 74 16.93 36.05 -6.19
N GLU A 75 17.35 35.33 -7.23
CA GLU A 75 16.69 34.12 -7.72
C GLU A 75 16.75 32.99 -6.69
N GLU A 76 17.85 32.88 -5.95
CA GLU A 76 18.00 31.94 -4.83
C GLU A 76 17.01 32.23 -3.71
N HIS A 77 16.94 33.49 -3.26
CA HIS A 77 16.01 33.89 -2.20
C HIS A 77 14.56 33.64 -2.61
N GLN A 78 14.22 33.90 -3.87
CA GLN A 78 12.88 33.63 -4.39
C GLN A 78 12.58 32.13 -4.43
N THR A 79 13.51 31.31 -4.90
CA THR A 79 13.34 29.85 -5.00
C THR A 79 13.22 29.22 -3.61
N PHE A 80 14.08 29.62 -2.67
CA PHE A 80 14.00 29.16 -1.28
C PHE A 80 12.74 29.67 -0.58
N GLY A 81 12.32 30.90 -0.84
CA GLY A 81 11.08 31.47 -0.30
C GLY A 81 9.85 30.63 -0.68
N ARG A 82 9.76 30.22 -1.96
CA ARG A 82 8.70 29.30 -2.43
C ARG A 82 8.76 27.95 -1.72
N LEU A 83 9.94 27.34 -1.60
CA LEU A 83 10.12 26.09 -0.86
C LEU A 83 9.66 26.21 0.60
N ALA A 84 10.06 27.28 1.29
CA ALA A 84 9.69 27.52 2.69
C ALA A 84 8.18 27.70 2.85
N GLU A 85 7.52 28.42 1.94
CA GLU A 85 6.06 28.58 1.94
C GLU A 85 5.34 27.24 1.73
N THR A 86 5.79 26.42 0.77
CA THR A 86 5.20 25.10 0.50
C THR A 86 5.40 24.14 1.68
N LEU A 87 6.56 24.19 2.34
CA LEU A 87 6.82 23.43 3.57
C LEU A 87 5.94 23.88 4.74
N ASP A 88 5.71 25.19 4.90
CA ASP A 88 4.79 25.71 5.92
C ASP A 88 3.37 25.23 5.69
N LYS A 89 2.88 25.25 4.44
CA LYS A 89 1.57 24.69 4.08
C LYS A 89 1.50 23.21 4.45
N LEU A 90 2.49 22.40 4.05
CA LEU A 90 2.52 20.97 4.35
C LEU A 90 2.56 20.67 5.86
N SER A 91 3.19 21.54 6.66
CA SER A 91 3.25 21.40 8.13
C SER A 91 1.88 21.57 8.83
N GLN A 92 0.86 22.04 8.11
CA GLN A 92 -0.50 22.19 8.63
C GLN A 92 -1.30 20.89 8.54
N LEU A 93 -0.78 19.86 7.84
CA LEU A 93 -1.46 18.58 7.73
C LEU A 93 -1.47 17.86 9.10
N PRO A 94 -2.64 17.52 9.66
CA PRO A 94 -2.70 16.84 10.94
C PRO A 94 -2.09 15.42 10.88
N GLN A 95 -1.50 14.98 11.99
CA GLN A 95 -0.97 13.61 12.20
C GLN A 95 0.25 13.22 11.34
N HIS A 96 1.03 14.18 10.82
CA HIS A 96 2.29 13.85 10.13
C HIS A 96 3.47 13.65 11.11
N ALA A 97 4.42 12.79 10.73
CA ALA A 97 5.69 12.63 11.46
C ALA A 97 6.73 13.73 11.13
N GLY A 98 6.40 14.69 10.26
CA GLY A 98 7.31 15.75 9.81
C GLY A 98 8.44 15.25 8.91
N ARG A 99 8.26 14.12 8.22
CA ARG A 99 9.31 13.44 7.45
C ARG A 99 8.86 13.20 6.02
N LEU A 100 9.60 13.76 5.08
CA LEU A 100 9.45 13.54 3.64
C LEU A 100 10.60 12.62 3.18
N LEU A 101 10.25 11.57 2.43
CA LEU A 101 11.23 10.65 1.85
C LEU A 101 10.96 10.50 0.35
N VAL A 102 11.96 10.81 -0.47
CA VAL A 102 11.95 10.51 -1.90
C VAL A 102 12.87 9.33 -2.14
N ARG A 103 12.38 8.28 -2.81
CA ARG A 103 13.14 7.03 -2.99
C ARG A 103 13.06 6.54 -4.42
N TYR A 104 14.22 6.23 -4.98
CA TYR A 104 14.37 5.52 -6.23
C TYR A 104 13.83 4.08 -6.11
N ARG A 105 12.96 3.71 -7.05
CA ARG A 105 12.36 2.39 -7.15
C ARG A 105 13.03 1.60 -8.28
N GLY A 106 13.15 2.16 -9.47
CA GLY A 106 13.67 1.42 -10.64
C GLY A 106 12.82 0.23 -11.09
N VAL A 107 11.52 0.22 -10.82
CA VAL A 107 10.54 -0.73 -11.38
C VAL A 107 9.19 -0.01 -11.55
N SER A 108 9.04 0.69 -12.67
CA SER A 108 7.76 1.35 -13.02
C SER A 108 6.74 0.34 -13.54
N LYS A 109 5.45 0.56 -13.26
CA LYS A 109 4.37 -0.21 -13.92
C LYS A 109 4.16 0.28 -15.36
N ASN A 110 4.33 1.58 -15.60
CA ASN A 110 4.26 2.15 -16.93
C ASN A 110 5.61 2.01 -17.66
N ARG A 111 5.62 1.26 -18.75
CA ARG A 111 6.81 1.03 -19.60
C ARG A 111 7.30 2.30 -20.30
N GLU A 112 6.50 3.34 -20.36
CA GLU A 112 6.87 4.64 -20.94
C GLU A 112 7.76 5.46 -20.00
N ILE A 113 7.77 5.15 -18.70
CA ILE A 113 8.61 5.84 -17.73
C ILE A 113 9.99 5.16 -17.72
N PRO A 114 11.07 5.89 -18.06
CA PRO A 114 12.42 5.35 -17.97
C PRO A 114 12.74 4.91 -16.53
N GLU A 115 13.39 3.75 -16.38
CA GLU A 115 13.68 3.15 -15.07
C GLU A 115 14.44 4.09 -14.14
N HIS A 116 15.39 4.87 -14.67
CA HIS A 116 16.19 5.82 -13.91
C HIS A 116 15.39 7.03 -13.36
N LEU A 117 14.16 7.25 -13.85
CA LEU A 117 13.23 8.29 -13.40
C LEU A 117 12.13 7.75 -12.47
N ASP A 118 12.15 6.46 -12.15
CA ASP A 118 11.11 5.85 -11.31
C ASP A 118 11.41 6.08 -9.83
N TYR A 119 10.82 7.14 -9.26
CA TYR A 119 10.86 7.48 -7.84
C TYR A 119 9.46 7.45 -7.23
N GLU A 120 9.41 7.28 -5.91
CA GLU A 120 8.23 7.53 -5.09
C GLU A 120 8.53 8.59 -4.01
N ILE A 121 7.53 9.40 -3.69
CA ILE A 121 7.55 10.38 -2.62
C ILE A 121 6.63 9.87 -1.51
N LEU A 122 7.14 9.84 -0.28
CA LEU A 122 6.46 9.32 0.90
C LEU A 122 6.35 10.42 1.95
N PHE A 123 5.15 10.63 2.48
CA PHE A 123 4.87 11.52 3.59
C PHE A 123 3.76 10.96 4.48
N GLY A 124 4.13 10.39 5.64
CA GLY A 124 3.20 9.60 6.45
C GLY A 124 2.69 8.40 5.65
N ASN A 125 1.37 8.25 5.53
CA ASN A 125 0.74 7.21 4.69
C ASN A 125 0.54 7.64 3.23
N MET A 126 0.83 8.91 2.88
CA MET A 126 0.68 9.40 1.51
C MET A 126 1.85 8.97 0.64
N ILE A 127 1.53 8.48 -0.54
CA ILE A 127 2.48 8.08 -1.58
C ILE A 127 2.14 8.85 -2.85
N VAL A 128 3.17 9.38 -3.51
CA VAL A 128 3.07 9.99 -4.84
C VAL A 128 4.13 9.39 -5.74
N ASP A 129 3.73 8.94 -6.93
CA ASP A 129 4.62 8.50 -7.99
C ASP A 129 4.10 8.96 -9.35
N LEU A 130 4.91 8.76 -10.40
CA LEU A 130 4.55 9.15 -11.76
C LEU A 130 3.33 8.39 -12.32
N ASP A 131 3.01 7.19 -11.80
CA ASP A 131 1.81 6.44 -12.21
C ASP A 131 0.53 7.11 -11.66
N MET A 132 0.61 7.79 -10.52
CA MET A 132 -0.53 8.46 -9.86
C MET A 132 -0.83 9.85 -10.45
N VAL A 133 0.19 10.57 -10.93
CA VAL A 133 0.05 11.95 -11.44
C VAL A 133 -1.04 12.11 -12.52
N PRO A 134 -1.16 11.22 -13.54
CA PRO A 134 -2.21 11.33 -14.55
C PRO A 134 -3.62 11.34 -13.96
N THR A 135 -3.86 10.54 -12.92
CA THR A 135 -5.15 10.46 -12.22
C THR A 135 -5.44 11.77 -11.48
N MET A 136 -4.45 12.37 -10.83
CA MET A 136 -4.57 13.68 -10.19
C MET A 136 -4.91 14.78 -11.21
N VAL A 137 -4.20 14.81 -12.35
CA VAL A 137 -4.45 15.77 -13.43
C VAL A 137 -5.86 15.62 -13.99
N LYS A 138 -6.33 14.38 -14.19
CA LYS A 138 -7.69 14.12 -14.65
C LYS A 138 -8.75 14.63 -13.66
N ARG A 139 -8.50 14.56 -12.34
CA ARG A 139 -9.43 15.03 -11.31
C ARG A 139 -9.49 16.55 -11.18
N HIS A 140 -8.37 17.25 -11.34
CA HIS A 140 -8.30 18.71 -11.21
C HIS A 140 -8.39 19.46 -12.56
N GLY A 141 -8.47 18.73 -13.66
CA GLY A 141 -8.52 19.29 -15.02
C GLY A 141 -7.16 19.84 -15.48
N HIS A 142 -7.17 20.64 -16.56
CA HIS A 142 -5.96 21.11 -17.23
C HIS A 142 -5.03 21.99 -16.38
N LEU A 143 -5.50 22.49 -15.22
CA LEU A 143 -4.72 23.32 -14.29
C LEU A 143 -3.43 22.64 -13.82
N LEU A 144 -3.41 21.30 -13.74
CA LEU A 144 -2.25 20.53 -13.30
C LEU A 144 -1.52 19.82 -14.45
N SER A 145 -1.80 20.17 -15.71
CA SER A 145 -1.19 19.52 -16.88
C SER A 145 0.35 19.56 -16.89
N HIS A 146 0.94 20.56 -16.22
CA HIS A 146 2.39 20.73 -16.09
C HIS A 146 3.04 19.86 -15.00
N LEU A 147 2.25 19.28 -14.08
CA LEU A 147 2.76 18.57 -12.91
C LEU A 147 3.60 17.35 -13.28
N MET A 148 3.18 16.61 -14.31
CA MET A 148 3.92 15.46 -14.83
C MET A 148 5.31 15.90 -15.35
N GLY A 149 5.35 16.95 -16.16
CA GLY A 149 6.61 17.48 -16.70
C GLY A 149 7.55 17.95 -15.60
N GLN A 150 7.03 18.70 -14.62
CA GLN A 150 7.82 19.17 -13.47
C GLN A 150 8.43 18.01 -12.67
N LEU A 151 7.66 16.94 -12.45
CA LEU A 151 8.14 15.81 -11.66
C LEU A 151 9.15 14.97 -12.44
N LEU A 152 8.94 14.78 -13.76
CA LEU A 152 9.92 14.15 -14.65
C LEU A 152 11.23 14.93 -14.68
N ASP A 153 11.17 16.25 -14.81
CA ASP A 153 12.35 17.13 -14.78
C ASP A 153 13.09 17.02 -13.44
N ALA A 154 12.35 17.06 -12.32
CA ALA A 154 12.91 16.96 -10.99
C ALA A 154 13.60 15.61 -10.74
N PHE A 155 12.97 14.50 -11.15
CA PHE A 155 13.57 13.16 -11.06
C PHE A 155 14.75 12.98 -12.03
N GLY A 156 14.72 13.64 -13.18
CA GLY A 156 15.87 13.72 -14.09
C GLY A 156 17.08 14.35 -13.41
N ILE A 157 16.89 15.50 -12.77
CA ILE A 157 17.94 16.19 -12.00
C ILE A 157 18.46 15.31 -10.87
N PHE A 158 17.58 14.61 -10.14
CA PHE A 158 17.99 13.69 -9.08
C PHE A 158 18.83 12.53 -9.65
N SER A 159 18.38 11.93 -10.75
CA SER A 159 19.13 10.86 -11.43
C SER A 159 20.50 11.33 -11.91
N GLU A 160 20.59 12.48 -12.58
CA GLU A 160 21.85 13.06 -13.07
C GLU A 160 22.83 13.37 -11.93
N ARG A 161 22.31 13.76 -10.76
CA ARG A 161 23.11 14.04 -9.55
C ARG A 161 23.39 12.80 -8.71
N GLY A 162 22.89 11.63 -9.11
CA GLY A 162 23.02 10.39 -8.35
C GLY A 162 22.32 10.44 -6.99
N ILE A 163 21.19 11.16 -6.88
CA ILE A 163 20.32 11.22 -5.70
C ILE A 163 19.27 10.12 -5.82
N ASN A 164 19.55 8.94 -5.28
CA ASN A 164 18.63 7.80 -5.28
C ASN A 164 17.73 7.78 -4.04
N ASN A 165 18.09 8.54 -3.00
CA ASN A 165 17.27 8.76 -1.83
C ASN A 165 17.50 10.18 -1.30
N LEU A 166 16.40 10.87 -0.99
CA LEU A 166 16.40 12.12 -0.27
C LEU A 166 15.46 12.02 0.92
N TYR A 167 16.00 12.22 2.12
CA TYR A 167 15.22 12.40 3.33
C TYR A 167 15.24 13.87 3.74
N LEU A 168 14.07 14.41 4.06
CA LEU A 168 13.89 15.76 4.58
C LEU A 168 13.08 15.71 5.88
N ASN A 169 13.69 16.20 6.95
CA ASN A 169 12.98 16.54 8.18
C ASN A 169 12.39 17.95 8.00
N ILE A 170 11.05 18.05 8.00
CA ILE A 170 10.36 19.33 7.81
C ILE A 170 10.81 20.28 8.92
N PRO A 171 11.34 21.48 8.56
CA PRO A 171 11.81 22.43 9.54
C PRO A 171 10.65 22.94 10.40
N GLU A 172 10.92 23.17 11.69
CA GLU A 172 10.01 23.92 12.55
C GLU A 172 9.88 25.37 12.05
N LYS A 173 8.80 26.06 12.43
CA LYS A 173 8.50 27.43 11.93
C LYS A 173 9.48 28.52 12.40
N ASP A 174 10.56 28.14 13.09
CA ASP A 174 11.58 29.06 13.54
C ASP A 174 12.61 29.38 12.44
N THR A 175 13.20 30.58 12.53
CA THR A 175 14.16 31.09 11.56
C THR A 175 15.44 30.25 11.50
N ASP A 176 15.83 29.60 12.59
CA ASP A 176 17.07 28.84 12.66
C ASP A 176 16.93 27.49 11.94
N SER A 177 15.78 26.83 12.04
CA SER A 177 15.45 25.61 11.29
C SER A 177 15.42 25.84 9.78
N LEU A 178 14.77 26.91 9.32
CA LEU A 178 14.77 27.30 7.91
C LEU A 178 16.16 27.73 7.44
N GLY A 179 16.91 28.48 8.26
CA GLY A 179 18.29 28.85 7.97
C GLY A 179 19.21 27.64 7.79
N ARG A 180 19.04 26.60 8.64
CA ARG A 180 19.75 25.33 8.52
C ARG A 180 19.41 24.58 7.24
N LEU A 181 18.14 24.58 6.83
CA LEU A 181 17.71 23.97 5.57
C LEU A 181 18.34 24.68 4.38
N ARG A 182 18.27 26.01 4.34
CA ARG A 182 18.89 26.83 3.29
C ARG A 182 20.39 26.57 3.18
N ARG A 183 21.09 26.59 4.31
CA ARG A 183 22.54 26.29 4.36
C ARG A 183 22.85 24.89 3.85
N SER A 184 22.03 23.89 4.18
CA SER A 184 22.20 22.52 3.71
C SER A 184 22.04 22.41 2.19
N LEU A 185 21.03 23.05 1.62
CA LEU A 185 20.82 23.10 0.17
C LEU A 185 21.99 23.80 -0.55
N HIS A 186 22.49 24.91 0.00
CA HIS A 186 23.64 25.62 -0.56
C HIS A 186 24.91 24.75 -0.57
N ILE A 187 25.16 24.01 0.52
CA ILE A 187 26.27 23.04 0.59
C ILE A 187 26.08 21.93 -0.45
N LEU A 188 24.88 21.37 -0.59
CA LEU A 188 24.60 20.31 -1.58
C LEU A 188 24.90 20.79 -3.00
N CYS A 189 24.42 21.99 -3.37
CA CYS A 189 24.67 22.56 -4.68
C CYS A 189 26.16 22.72 -4.96
N ARG A 190 26.92 23.30 -4.01
CA ARG A 190 28.37 23.50 -4.19
C ARG A 190 29.17 22.20 -4.13
N LEU A 191 28.75 21.22 -3.34
CA LEU A 191 29.40 19.91 -3.28
C LEU A 191 29.36 19.19 -4.64
N HIS A 192 28.28 19.31 -5.39
CA HIS A 192 28.18 18.74 -6.74
C HIS A 192 29.15 19.41 -7.73
N HIS A 193 29.36 20.72 -7.63
CA HIS A 193 30.33 21.46 -8.46
C HIS A 193 31.78 21.23 -7.98
N ALA A 194 32.03 21.23 -6.67
CA ALA A 194 33.36 20.99 -6.10
C ALA A 194 33.89 19.58 -6.40
N ARG A 195 33.00 18.59 -6.61
CA ARG A 195 33.38 17.24 -7.07
C ARG A 195 34.04 17.22 -8.45
N SER A 196 33.72 18.16 -9.34
CA SER A 196 34.40 18.25 -10.65
C SER A 196 35.74 18.99 -10.57
N ASP A 197 35.85 19.96 -9.65
CA ASP A 197 36.95 20.94 -9.65
C ASP A 197 37.96 20.78 -8.49
N GLN A 198 37.72 19.85 -7.55
CA GLN A 198 38.54 19.57 -6.36
C GLN A 198 38.82 20.79 -5.46
N SER A 199 37.90 21.75 -5.39
CA SER A 199 38.01 22.98 -4.59
C SER A 199 37.26 22.89 -3.25
N ASP A 200 37.68 23.69 -2.27
CA ASP A 200 36.97 23.81 -1.00
C ASP A 200 35.58 24.45 -1.18
N ILE A 201 34.59 24.01 -0.39
CA ILE A 201 33.24 24.58 -0.43
C ILE A 201 33.23 25.89 0.33
N VAL A 202 33.35 27.00 -0.37
CA VAL A 202 33.19 28.34 0.19
C VAL A 202 31.70 28.71 0.18
N LEU A 203 31.15 29.27 1.25
CA LEU A 203 29.77 29.78 1.30
C LEU A 203 29.80 31.32 1.32
N GLY A 204 29.50 31.96 0.18
CA GLY A 204 29.41 33.43 0.06
C GLY A 204 30.63 34.09 -0.58
N THR A 205 30.68 35.43 -0.55
CA THR A 205 31.72 36.26 -1.16
C THR A 205 32.84 36.55 -0.15
N GLY A 206 33.81 35.66 -0.01
CA GLY A 206 34.96 35.81 0.88
C GLY A 206 35.54 34.48 1.38
N THR A 207 36.66 34.51 2.10
CA THR A 207 37.35 33.31 2.64
C THR A 207 36.86 32.87 4.03
N GLU A 208 35.78 33.43 4.57
CA GLU A 208 35.42 33.28 5.99
C GLU A 208 34.51 32.09 6.33
N ASP A 209 33.72 31.55 5.38
CA ASP A 209 32.80 30.44 5.63
C ASP A 209 33.12 29.24 4.73
N VAL A 210 34.20 28.53 5.08
CA VAL A 210 34.67 27.34 4.35
C VAL A 210 34.14 26.07 5.02
N VAL A 211 33.40 25.27 4.25
CA VAL A 211 32.90 23.96 4.66
C VAL A 211 33.85 22.88 4.15
N PRO A 212 34.43 22.05 5.04
CA PRO A 212 35.36 21.02 4.62
C PRO A 212 34.63 19.86 3.94
N MET A 213 35.18 19.37 2.83
CA MET A 213 34.79 18.09 2.26
C MET A 213 35.20 16.95 3.20
N VAL A 214 34.24 16.12 3.63
CA VAL A 214 34.49 15.06 4.61
C VAL A 214 34.49 13.69 3.96
N ILE A 215 35.61 12.98 4.14
CA ILE A 215 35.76 11.58 3.75
C ILE A 215 35.14 10.68 4.82
N ASP A 216 34.40 9.65 4.40
CA ASP A 216 33.77 8.66 5.27
C ASP A 216 34.67 7.47 5.62
N GLU A 217 34.10 6.49 6.31
CA GLU A 217 34.76 5.24 6.69
C GLU A 217 35.20 4.36 5.51
N THR A 218 34.64 4.56 4.32
CA THR A 218 34.98 3.81 3.10
C THR A 218 36.08 4.47 2.29
N GLY A 219 36.52 5.67 2.69
CA GLY A 219 37.47 6.48 1.93
C GLY A 219 36.81 7.32 0.83
N SER A 220 35.47 7.40 0.81
CA SER A 220 34.70 8.15 -0.18
C SER A 220 34.23 9.51 0.37
N LEU A 221 34.00 10.47 -0.53
CA LEU A 221 33.44 11.77 -0.15
C LEU A 221 31.97 11.65 0.28
N SER A 222 31.69 11.90 1.55
CA SER A 222 30.34 11.77 2.11
C SER A 222 29.59 13.10 2.15
N THR A 223 28.48 13.12 1.42
CA THR A 223 27.53 14.24 1.40
C THR A 223 26.99 14.52 2.81
N ASN A 224 26.54 13.49 3.52
CA ASN A 224 25.89 13.66 4.82
C ASN A 224 26.88 14.13 5.90
N LEU A 225 28.13 13.61 5.92
CA LEU A 225 29.15 14.09 6.85
C LEU A 225 29.62 15.51 6.53
N THR A 226 29.68 15.88 5.24
CA THR A 226 29.97 17.25 4.82
C THR A 226 28.86 18.22 5.26
N LEU A 227 27.59 17.79 5.19
CA LEU A 227 26.47 18.55 5.74
C LEU A 227 26.55 18.72 7.26
N VAL A 228 26.94 17.68 8.00
CA VAL A 228 27.19 17.78 9.46
C VAL A 228 28.24 18.84 9.74
N ALA A 229 29.36 18.82 9.00
CA ALA A 229 30.42 19.79 9.15
C ALA A 229 29.92 21.23 8.90
N GLY A 230 29.18 21.44 7.82
CA GLY A 230 28.68 22.76 7.45
C GLY A 230 27.60 23.29 8.40
N VAL A 231 26.63 22.48 8.79
CA VAL A 231 25.53 22.88 9.71
C VAL A 231 26.06 23.19 11.11
N ASN A 232 27.06 22.44 11.58
CA ASN A 232 27.66 22.63 12.91
C ASN A 232 28.92 23.52 12.90
N ARG A 233 29.30 24.07 11.74
CA ARG A 233 30.51 24.90 11.54
C ARG A 233 31.79 24.24 12.06
N LEU A 234 31.95 22.95 11.79
CA LEU A 234 33.11 22.17 12.22
C LEU A 234 34.23 22.22 11.18
N GLY A 235 35.45 22.49 11.63
CA GLY A 235 36.63 22.49 10.76
C GLY A 235 37.09 21.08 10.33
N ALA A 236 37.88 21.01 9.26
CA ALA A 236 38.35 19.76 8.65
C ALA A 236 39.06 18.81 9.63
N LYS A 237 39.86 19.35 10.57
CA LYS A 237 40.57 18.55 11.56
C LYS A 237 39.60 17.88 12.54
N THR A 238 38.66 18.65 13.09
CA THR A 238 37.65 18.17 14.03
C THR A 238 36.78 17.07 13.41
N MET A 239 36.36 17.24 12.15
CA MET A 239 35.57 16.22 11.45
C MET A 239 36.36 14.95 11.19
N ARG A 240 37.62 15.05 10.75
CA ARG A 240 38.48 13.86 10.57
C ARG A 240 38.69 13.10 11.87
N ASP A 241 38.93 13.81 12.97
CA ASP A 241 39.10 13.19 14.29
C ASP A 241 37.80 12.52 14.76
N LEU A 242 36.65 13.16 14.54
CA LEU A 242 35.33 12.59 14.87
C LEU A 242 35.06 11.32 14.07
N VAL A 243 35.20 11.37 12.73
CA VAL A 243 34.99 10.22 11.85
C VAL A 243 35.91 9.07 12.22
N THR A 244 37.19 9.35 12.45
CA THR A 244 38.18 8.32 12.84
C THR A 244 37.81 7.65 14.16
N ARG A 245 37.43 8.42 15.18
CA ARG A 245 37.05 7.88 16.50
C ARG A 245 35.77 7.06 16.43
N VAL A 246 34.75 7.54 15.72
CA VAL A 246 33.48 6.83 15.58
C VAL A 246 33.66 5.58 14.73
N ASN A 247 34.44 5.62 13.64
CA ASN A 247 34.75 4.44 12.84
C ASN A 247 35.50 3.39 13.68
N ALA A 248 36.52 3.78 14.44
CA ALA A 248 37.23 2.87 15.35
C ALA A 248 36.30 2.24 16.39
N TRP A 249 35.32 3.01 16.89
CA TRP A 249 34.28 2.49 17.78
C TRP A 249 33.36 1.47 17.09
N ILE A 250 32.93 1.74 15.84
CA ILE A 250 32.12 0.81 15.03
C ILE A 250 32.90 -0.50 14.83
N GLN A 251 34.15 -0.44 14.38
CA GLN A 251 35.00 -1.61 14.15
C GLN A 251 35.20 -2.45 15.42
N LYS A 252 35.43 -1.78 16.57
CA LYS A 252 35.55 -2.46 17.86
C LYS A 252 34.24 -3.14 18.28
N LYS A 253 33.09 -2.54 18.00
CA LYS A 253 31.77 -3.09 18.29
C LYS A 253 31.39 -4.22 17.34
N GLU A 254 31.76 -4.14 16.07
CA GLU A 254 31.57 -5.25 15.13
C GLU A 254 32.38 -6.49 15.52
N ALA A 255 33.57 -6.30 16.09
CA ALA A 255 34.40 -7.40 16.58
C ALA A 255 33.91 -7.99 17.91
N SER A 256 32.99 -7.33 18.62
CA SER A 256 32.41 -7.84 19.88
C SER A 256 31.16 -8.68 19.63
N GLU A 257 30.78 -9.48 20.63
CA GLU A 257 29.54 -10.28 20.56
C GLU A 257 28.26 -9.44 20.46
N GLU A 258 28.32 -8.19 20.94
CA GLU A 258 27.19 -7.24 20.86
C GLU A 258 26.91 -6.78 19.42
N GLY A 259 27.95 -6.68 18.58
CA GLY A 259 27.84 -6.18 17.20
C GLY A 259 27.58 -4.67 17.10
N CYS A 260 27.40 -4.19 15.87
CA CYS A 260 27.09 -2.78 15.58
C CYS A 260 25.77 -2.62 14.82
N GLN A 261 24.86 -1.80 15.37
CA GLN A 261 23.52 -1.53 14.84
C GLN A 261 23.45 -0.36 13.85
N TYR A 262 24.55 0.35 13.60
CA TYR A 262 24.55 1.54 12.74
C TYR A 262 25.12 1.24 11.35
N THR A 263 24.44 1.66 10.29
CA THR A 263 24.86 1.36 8.91
C THR A 263 26.03 2.21 8.40
N SER A 264 26.38 3.30 9.10
CA SER A 264 27.48 4.21 8.73
C SER A 264 28.00 5.00 9.92
N VAL A 265 29.14 5.68 9.76
CA VAL A 265 29.64 6.65 10.75
C VAL A 265 28.64 7.77 11.01
N TYR A 266 28.01 8.29 9.94
CA TYR A 266 26.97 9.32 10.06
C TYR A 266 25.82 8.86 10.97
N ASN A 267 25.31 7.66 10.75
CA ASN A 267 24.21 7.11 11.55
C ASN A 267 24.64 6.83 13.01
N ALA A 268 25.90 6.44 13.24
CA ALA A 268 26.43 6.29 14.59
C ALA A 268 26.56 7.62 15.34
N ILE A 269 26.93 8.71 14.66
CA ILE A 269 27.02 10.06 15.27
C ILE A 269 25.68 10.47 15.88
N PHE A 270 24.58 10.31 15.14
CA PHE A 270 23.25 10.70 15.63
C PHE A 270 22.53 9.59 16.40
N GLY A 271 23.03 8.36 16.34
CA GLY A 271 22.55 7.24 17.15
C GLY A 271 23.10 7.23 18.57
N LEU A 272 24.30 7.77 18.80
CA LEU A 272 24.95 7.81 20.12
C LEU A 272 24.46 9.02 20.93
N PRO A 273 23.83 8.82 22.12
CA PRO A 273 23.20 9.91 22.88
C PRO A 273 24.14 11.08 23.20
N LYS A 274 25.41 10.80 23.51
CA LYS A 274 26.41 11.83 23.84
C LYS A 274 26.71 12.75 22.66
N LEU A 275 26.84 12.18 21.45
CA LEU A 275 27.13 12.96 20.25
C LEU A 275 25.88 13.67 19.73
N ARG A 276 24.73 12.99 19.77
CA ARG A 276 23.42 13.57 19.42
C ARG A 276 23.08 14.81 20.26
N ALA A 277 23.51 14.86 21.52
CA ALA A 277 23.29 16.02 22.39
C ALA A 277 24.22 17.21 22.06
N GLN A 278 25.32 16.97 21.34
CA GLN A 278 26.35 17.98 21.06
C GLN A 278 26.30 18.49 19.61
N LEU A 279 25.68 17.72 18.71
CA LEU A 279 25.65 18.00 17.28
C LEU A 279 24.22 18.12 16.78
N ILE A 280 24.00 19.11 15.93
CA ILE A 280 22.74 19.34 15.24
C ILE A 280 22.69 18.45 14.00
N PRO A 281 21.64 17.61 13.83
CA PRO A 281 21.46 16.84 12.60
C PRO A 281 21.11 17.77 11.43
N PRO A 282 21.71 17.56 10.24
CA PRO A 282 21.26 18.23 9.03
C PRO A 282 19.77 17.92 8.75
N PRO A 283 18.98 18.90 8.28
CA PRO A 283 17.57 18.68 7.94
C PRO A 283 17.38 17.84 6.66
N ILE A 284 18.40 17.74 5.81
CA ILE A 284 18.39 16.90 4.60
C ILE A 284 19.47 15.82 4.72
N GLU A 285 19.13 14.61 4.29
CA GLU A 285 20.06 13.51 4.11
C GLU A 285 19.94 12.95 2.68
N ILE A 286 21.07 12.69 2.04
CA ILE A 286 21.15 12.19 0.67
C ILE A 286 21.77 10.80 0.67
N ASN A 287 21.15 9.85 -0.05
CA ASN A 287 21.62 8.47 -0.23
C ASN A 287 21.95 7.75 1.08
N ASN A 288 21.29 8.12 2.19
CA ASN A 288 21.48 7.40 3.44
C ASN A 288 20.79 6.02 3.33
N VAL A 289 21.62 4.97 3.41
CA VAL A 289 21.21 3.57 3.31
C VAL A 289 20.17 3.18 4.35
N ASP A 290 20.18 3.84 5.54
CA ASP A 290 19.15 3.63 6.56
C ASP A 290 17.75 3.84 5.98
N TRP A 291 17.52 4.90 5.22
CA TRP A 291 16.20 5.21 4.67
C TRP A 291 15.80 4.32 3.49
N LEU A 292 16.76 3.66 2.84
CA LEU A 292 16.48 2.67 1.80
C LEU A 292 16.01 1.33 2.38
N MET A 293 16.47 0.98 3.58
CA MET A 293 16.24 -0.33 4.20
C MET A 293 15.21 -0.32 5.33
N ARG A 294 14.97 0.83 5.96
CA ARG A 294 14.07 0.96 7.12
C ARG A 294 12.62 0.79 6.69
N GLU A 295 11.88 -0.06 7.42
CA GLU A 295 10.42 -0.10 7.31
C GLU A 295 9.80 1.03 8.16
N GLU A 296 8.66 1.60 7.78
CA GLU A 296 8.05 2.79 8.43
C GLU A 296 7.87 2.65 9.96
N ASN A 297 7.74 1.42 10.47
CA ASN A 297 7.55 1.11 11.90
C ASN A 297 8.83 0.64 12.61
N GLU A 298 9.97 0.58 11.91
CA GLU A 298 11.23 0.05 12.44
C GLU A 298 12.04 1.18 13.10
N ASN A 299 11.98 1.24 14.43
CA ASN A 299 12.69 2.26 15.21
C ASN A 299 14.22 2.04 15.24
N HIS A 300 14.69 0.79 15.10
CA HIS A 300 16.10 0.41 15.17
C HIS A 300 16.41 -0.73 14.20
N PHE A 301 17.57 -0.67 13.54
CA PHE A 301 18.08 -1.76 12.72
C PHE A 301 18.56 -2.94 13.56
N SER A 302 18.29 -4.16 13.10
CA SER A 302 19.04 -5.32 13.61
C SER A 302 20.52 -5.19 13.24
N ARG A 303 21.40 -5.78 14.06
CA ARG A 303 22.85 -5.74 13.82
C ARG A 303 23.23 -6.43 12.50
N GLU A 304 22.52 -7.49 12.14
CA GLU A 304 22.71 -8.26 10.91
C GLU A 304 22.34 -7.41 9.70
N LYS A 305 21.18 -6.74 9.74
CA LYS A 305 20.72 -5.82 8.68
C LYS A 305 21.69 -4.64 8.52
N ALA A 306 22.16 -4.08 9.64
CA ALA A 306 23.15 -3.01 9.61
C ALA A 306 24.50 -3.45 9.02
N LYS A 307 24.92 -4.69 9.29
CA LYS A 307 26.13 -5.29 8.70
C LYS A 307 25.98 -5.50 7.19
N VAL A 308 24.84 -5.99 6.73
CA VAL A 308 24.54 -6.12 5.28
C VAL A 308 24.63 -4.75 4.60
N ALA A 309 24.04 -3.71 5.21
CA ALA A 309 24.12 -2.34 4.70
C ALA A 309 25.56 -1.86 4.50
N ARG A 310 26.42 -2.04 5.52
CA ARG A 310 27.84 -1.69 5.48
C ARG A 310 28.60 -2.47 4.40
N ILE A 311 28.28 -3.77 4.24
CA ILE A 311 28.90 -4.60 3.20
C ILE A 311 28.53 -4.07 1.81
N ILE A 312 27.26 -3.78 1.56
CA ILE A 312 26.80 -3.22 0.27
C ILE A 312 27.48 -1.87 0.00
N ALA A 313 27.46 -0.95 0.97
CA ALA A 313 28.07 0.37 0.83
C ALA A 313 29.59 0.31 0.60
N SER A 314 30.28 -0.70 1.14
CA SER A 314 31.72 -0.90 0.92
C SER A 314 32.08 -1.55 -0.42
N ALA A 315 31.13 -2.27 -1.03
CA ALA A 315 31.37 -3.08 -2.23
C ALA A 315 31.00 -2.34 -3.52
N GLU A 316 29.99 -1.49 -3.46
CA GLU A 316 29.44 -0.77 -4.61
C GLU A 316 29.86 0.69 -4.61
N THR A 317 30.31 1.18 -5.76
CA THR A 317 30.80 2.57 -5.90
C THR A 317 29.71 3.56 -6.33
N SER A 318 28.62 3.06 -6.93
CA SER A 318 27.50 3.89 -7.37
C SER A 318 26.33 3.83 -6.38
N PRO A 319 25.78 4.98 -5.94
CA PRO A 319 24.56 5.03 -5.12
C PRO A 319 23.35 4.33 -5.77
N GLU A 320 23.26 4.33 -7.09
CA GLU A 320 22.20 3.63 -7.82
C GLU A 320 22.33 2.11 -7.65
N THR A 321 23.55 1.58 -7.77
CA THR A 321 23.79 0.14 -7.59
C THR A 321 23.54 -0.27 -6.13
N VAL A 322 23.96 0.54 -5.16
CA VAL A 322 23.62 0.36 -3.74
C VAL A 322 22.11 0.25 -3.55
N ALA A 323 21.33 1.19 -4.12
CA ALA A 323 19.88 1.19 -4.03
C ALA A 323 19.25 -0.06 -4.69
N LYS A 324 19.72 -0.45 -5.88
CA LYS A 324 19.24 -1.65 -6.60
C LYS A 324 19.55 -2.95 -5.84
N VAL A 325 20.74 -3.08 -5.26
CA VAL A 325 21.12 -4.24 -4.44
C VAL A 325 20.27 -4.31 -3.16
N ILE A 326 20.10 -3.19 -2.46
CA ILE A 326 19.22 -3.10 -1.28
C ILE A 326 17.79 -3.48 -1.66
N LYS A 327 17.26 -2.94 -2.75
CA LYS A 327 15.90 -3.24 -3.21
C LYS A 327 15.75 -4.71 -3.61
N SER A 328 16.80 -5.32 -4.15
CA SER A 328 16.83 -6.76 -4.43
C SER A 328 16.68 -7.59 -3.17
N VAL A 329 17.27 -7.21 -2.05
CA VAL A 329 17.15 -7.98 -0.80
C VAL A 329 15.89 -7.63 0.01
N TYR A 330 15.58 -6.33 0.13
CA TYR A 330 14.58 -5.82 1.08
C TYR A 330 13.30 -5.28 0.44
N GLY A 331 13.26 -5.10 -0.88
CA GLY A 331 12.12 -4.51 -1.60
C GLY A 331 10.81 -5.27 -1.40
N ASN A 332 9.69 -4.53 -1.34
CA ASN A 332 8.34 -5.08 -1.10
C ASN A 332 7.49 -5.22 -2.37
N ASP A 333 8.07 -4.96 -3.54
CA ASP A 333 7.39 -4.95 -4.85
C ASP A 333 7.48 -6.28 -5.61
N TYR A 334 8.07 -7.32 -5.00
CA TYR A 334 8.15 -8.68 -5.54
C TYR A 334 6.82 -9.29 -6.05
N PRO A 335 5.63 -8.98 -5.49
CA PRO A 335 4.35 -9.44 -6.08
C PRO A 335 4.06 -8.89 -7.48
N LYS A 336 4.71 -7.78 -7.87
CA LYS A 336 4.44 -7.01 -9.09
C LYS A 336 5.56 -7.14 -10.14
N ILE A 337 6.66 -7.83 -9.83
CA ILE A 337 7.78 -7.97 -10.77
C ILE A 337 7.50 -9.03 -11.85
N ASN A 338 8.15 -8.89 -13.00
CA ASN A 338 8.13 -9.88 -14.08
C ASN A 338 9.43 -10.73 -14.06
N SER A 339 9.56 -11.67 -15.01
CA SER A 339 10.71 -12.57 -15.09
C SER A 339 12.04 -11.85 -15.38
N HIS A 340 12.01 -10.72 -16.10
CA HIS A 340 13.20 -9.89 -16.35
C HIS A 340 13.69 -9.22 -15.06
N HIS A 341 12.80 -8.53 -14.35
CA HIS A 341 13.11 -7.89 -13.08
C HIS A 341 13.59 -8.91 -12.04
N LEU A 342 12.97 -10.09 -11.98
CA LEU A 342 13.42 -11.16 -11.08
C LEU A 342 14.82 -11.64 -11.43
N LYS A 343 15.14 -11.82 -12.72
CA LYS A 343 16.48 -12.18 -13.18
C LYS A 343 17.53 -11.16 -12.72
N GLU A 344 17.26 -9.87 -12.89
CA GLU A 344 18.17 -8.79 -12.48
C GLU A 344 18.43 -8.82 -10.97
N ARG A 345 17.37 -8.90 -10.16
CA ARG A 345 17.48 -8.97 -8.69
C ARG A 345 18.26 -10.18 -8.21
N LEU A 346 18.06 -11.33 -8.85
CA LEU A 346 18.83 -12.54 -8.55
C LEU A 346 20.31 -12.36 -8.90
N GLY A 347 20.63 -11.65 -9.98
CA GLY A 347 22.00 -11.29 -10.34
C GLY A 347 22.66 -10.40 -9.30
N LEU A 348 22.01 -9.29 -8.93
CA LEU A 348 22.50 -8.36 -7.90
C LEU A 348 22.68 -9.05 -6.54
N SER A 349 21.70 -9.86 -6.13
CA SER A 349 21.76 -10.63 -4.89
C SER A 349 22.85 -11.71 -4.91
N SER A 350 23.10 -12.31 -6.08
CA SER A 350 24.18 -13.28 -6.27
C SER A 350 25.55 -12.63 -6.08
N ASN A 351 25.75 -11.44 -6.64
CA ASN A 351 27.00 -10.67 -6.47
C ASN A 351 27.22 -10.30 -5.00
N LEU A 352 26.16 -9.83 -4.31
CA LEU A 352 26.24 -9.54 -2.88
C LEU A 352 26.63 -10.77 -2.05
N LEU A 353 26.05 -11.94 -2.32
CA LEU A 353 26.41 -13.17 -1.60
C LEU A 353 27.87 -13.57 -1.84
N GLN A 354 28.39 -13.41 -3.07
CA GLN A 354 29.80 -13.65 -3.36
C GLN A 354 30.71 -12.70 -2.57
N VAL A 355 30.35 -11.42 -2.46
CA VAL A 355 31.09 -10.44 -1.64
C VAL A 355 31.06 -10.84 -0.16
N ILE A 356 29.93 -11.29 0.36
CA ILE A 356 29.78 -11.75 1.74
C ILE A 356 30.63 -13.00 1.99
N ASP A 357 30.67 -13.94 1.05
CA ASP A 357 31.45 -15.19 1.16
C ASP A 357 32.96 -14.95 1.24
N ASN A 358 33.43 -13.88 0.59
CA ASN A 358 34.83 -13.48 0.62
C ASN A 358 35.23 -12.75 1.91
N LYS A 359 34.28 -12.38 2.79
CA LYS A 359 34.56 -11.70 4.07
C LYS A 359 34.53 -12.68 5.26
N PRO A 360 35.59 -12.74 6.09
CA PRO A 360 35.60 -13.62 7.26
C PRO A 360 34.51 -13.22 8.27
N LYS A 361 33.95 -14.19 8.99
CA LYS A 361 32.92 -14.01 10.04
C LYS A 361 31.66 -13.24 9.58
N SER A 362 31.16 -13.51 8.37
CA SER A 362 29.95 -12.88 7.82
C SER A 362 28.76 -13.82 7.65
N ASP A 363 28.74 -14.94 8.39
CA ASP A 363 27.67 -15.95 8.31
C ASP A 363 26.30 -15.40 8.72
N ASP A 364 26.28 -14.50 9.70
CA ASP A 364 25.12 -13.73 10.15
C ASP A 364 24.53 -12.85 9.03
N ALA A 365 25.37 -12.10 8.33
CA ALA A 365 24.97 -11.28 7.19
C ALA A 365 24.48 -12.13 6.01
N ARG A 366 25.14 -13.27 5.76
CA ARG A 366 24.69 -14.24 4.75
C ARG A 366 23.28 -14.75 5.08
N GLN A 367 23.07 -15.16 6.33
CA GLN A 367 21.78 -15.67 6.76
C GLN A 367 20.68 -14.61 6.68
N GLU A 368 20.97 -13.35 7.03
CA GLU A 368 20.04 -12.23 6.89
C GLU A 368 19.63 -12.02 5.43
N VAL A 369 20.58 -11.99 4.49
CA VAL A 369 20.30 -11.84 3.05
C VAL A 369 19.44 -12.99 2.54
N LEU A 370 19.83 -14.24 2.82
CA LEU A 370 19.07 -15.42 2.37
C LEU A 370 17.65 -15.46 2.93
N THR A 371 17.49 -15.16 4.23
CA THR A 371 16.19 -15.17 4.90
C THR A 371 15.26 -14.11 4.32
N ASN A 372 15.77 -12.91 4.02
CA ASN A 372 14.97 -11.88 3.38
C ASN A 372 14.63 -12.24 1.93
N LEU A 373 15.60 -12.75 1.16
CA LEU A 373 15.34 -13.19 -0.21
C LEU A 373 14.31 -14.33 -0.27
N GLU A 374 14.33 -15.26 0.68
CA GLU A 374 13.34 -16.33 0.78
C GLU A 374 11.94 -15.76 0.97
N LYS A 375 11.78 -14.84 1.94
CA LYS A 375 10.52 -14.15 2.21
C LYS A 375 10.03 -13.36 0.99
N ARG A 376 10.93 -12.75 0.22
CA ARG A 376 10.56 -11.97 -0.97
C ARG A 376 10.19 -12.85 -2.16
N LEU A 377 10.97 -13.88 -2.43
CA LEU A 377 10.70 -14.87 -3.48
C LEU A 377 9.39 -15.62 -3.24
N ASP A 378 9.02 -15.85 -1.97
CA ASP A 378 7.74 -16.44 -1.59
C ASP A 378 6.52 -15.67 -2.15
N THR A 379 6.66 -14.35 -2.29
CA THR A 379 5.59 -13.46 -2.78
C THR A 379 5.53 -13.29 -4.29
N VAL A 380 6.49 -13.83 -5.03
CA VAL A 380 6.53 -13.78 -6.49
C VAL A 380 5.44 -14.68 -7.07
N ARG A 381 4.77 -14.20 -8.11
CA ARG A 381 3.73 -14.96 -8.79
C ARG A 381 4.31 -16.21 -9.47
N ASP A 382 3.56 -17.30 -9.46
CA ASP A 382 4.01 -18.60 -9.98
C ASP A 382 4.38 -18.54 -11.48
N ASP A 383 3.66 -17.73 -12.28
CA ASP A 383 3.92 -17.52 -13.72
C ASP A 383 5.30 -16.89 -14.02
N VAL A 384 5.82 -16.11 -13.08
CA VAL A 384 7.13 -15.47 -13.22
C VAL A 384 8.25 -16.50 -13.13
N PHE A 385 8.10 -17.53 -12.27
CA PHE A 385 9.06 -18.61 -12.14
C PHE A 385 9.06 -19.55 -13.34
N ASP A 386 7.88 -19.82 -13.91
CA ASP A 386 7.72 -20.68 -15.09
C ASP A 386 8.48 -20.10 -16.31
N ASN A 387 8.54 -18.78 -16.42
CA ASN A 387 9.20 -18.05 -17.51
C ASN A 387 10.70 -17.75 -17.27
N LEU A 388 11.26 -18.19 -16.15
CA LEU A 388 12.68 -18.01 -15.81
C LEU A 388 13.48 -19.23 -16.32
N PHE A 389 14.63 -19.06 -16.97
CA PHE A 389 15.51 -20.19 -17.33
C PHE A 389 16.80 -20.10 -16.53
N VAL A 390 17.17 -21.15 -15.79
CA VAL A 390 18.36 -21.16 -14.93
C VAL A 390 19.28 -22.29 -15.36
N SER A 391 20.41 -21.95 -15.99
CA SER A 391 21.43 -22.94 -16.37
C SER A 391 22.58 -22.93 -15.37
N ARG A 392 23.10 -24.14 -15.07
CA ARG A 392 24.22 -24.32 -14.12
C ARG A 392 25.58 -24.48 -14.82
N SER A 393 25.61 -24.56 -16.15
CA SER A 393 26.80 -24.71 -16.99
C SER A 393 26.48 -24.39 -18.45
N SER A 394 27.53 -24.14 -19.24
CA SER A 394 27.56 -23.71 -20.64
C SER A 394 27.11 -24.78 -21.66
N ASP A 395 25.92 -25.34 -21.50
CA ASP A 395 25.25 -26.09 -22.57
C ASP A 395 23.97 -25.34 -22.97
N ALA A 396 24.18 -24.36 -23.84
CA ALA A 396 23.12 -23.65 -24.52
C ALA A 396 22.59 -24.53 -25.67
N GLN A 397 21.50 -25.27 -25.42
CA GLN A 397 20.53 -25.50 -26.49
C GLN A 397 19.42 -24.47 -26.38
N VAL A 398 19.43 -23.59 -27.38
CA VAL A 398 18.55 -22.44 -27.57
C VAL A 398 17.13 -22.92 -27.80
N GLY A 399 16.25 -22.65 -26.84
CA GLY A 399 14.79 -22.65 -27.01
C GLY A 399 14.29 -21.23 -26.79
N THR A 400 13.68 -20.64 -27.82
CA THR A 400 13.21 -19.25 -27.88
C THR A 400 12.09 -18.96 -26.87
N HIS A 401 12.23 -17.85 -26.12
CA HIS A 401 11.24 -17.14 -25.27
C HIS A 401 11.39 -17.20 -23.73
N GLY A 402 12.60 -17.20 -23.17
CA GLY A 402 12.73 -16.81 -21.75
C GLY A 402 14.07 -16.24 -21.32
N ALA A 403 14.05 -15.60 -20.14
CA ALA A 403 15.20 -14.88 -19.60
C ALA A 403 16.23 -15.86 -19.04
N ILE A 404 17.38 -15.97 -19.70
CA ILE A 404 18.49 -16.85 -19.31
C ILE A 404 19.23 -16.23 -18.11
N LEU A 405 19.23 -16.89 -16.96
CA LEU A 405 20.05 -16.57 -15.79
C LEU A 405 21.51 -16.99 -16.08
N GLY A 406 22.49 -16.12 -15.82
CA GLY A 406 23.91 -16.49 -15.82
C GLY A 406 24.29 -17.37 -14.61
N MET A 407 25.59 -17.47 -14.28
CA MET A 407 26.06 -18.14 -13.07
C MET A 407 25.49 -17.46 -11.82
N VAL A 408 24.55 -18.11 -11.15
CA VAL A 408 23.95 -17.62 -9.90
C VAL A 408 24.46 -18.39 -8.70
N HIS A 409 24.64 -17.68 -7.59
CA HIS A 409 25.10 -18.22 -6.32
C HIS A 409 24.39 -19.52 -5.95
N ARG A 410 25.15 -20.53 -5.47
CA ARG A 410 24.64 -21.90 -5.26
C ARG A 410 23.39 -21.96 -4.38
N GLN A 411 23.31 -21.10 -3.37
CA GLN A 411 22.14 -21.05 -2.47
C GLN A 411 20.92 -20.44 -3.16
N LEU A 412 21.10 -19.36 -3.94
CA LEU A 412 20.00 -18.76 -4.72
C LEU A 412 19.49 -19.73 -5.79
N PHE A 413 20.39 -20.47 -6.45
CA PHE A 413 20.00 -21.52 -7.39
C PHE A 413 19.09 -22.56 -6.73
N LYS A 414 19.42 -23.01 -5.51
CA LYS A 414 18.57 -23.93 -4.74
C LYS A 414 17.21 -23.32 -4.42
N MET A 415 17.16 -22.06 -3.99
CA MET A 415 15.90 -21.36 -3.68
C MET A 415 15.02 -21.24 -4.92
N VAL A 416 15.57 -20.78 -6.06
CA VAL A 416 14.83 -20.67 -7.31
C VAL A 416 14.36 -22.03 -7.81
N SER A 417 15.18 -23.08 -7.68
CA SER A 417 14.79 -24.45 -8.01
C SER A 417 13.64 -24.95 -7.13
N PHE A 418 13.66 -24.62 -5.84
CA PHE A 418 12.57 -24.90 -4.91
C PHE A 418 11.29 -24.17 -5.31
N PHE A 419 11.32 -22.85 -5.54
CA PHE A 419 10.14 -22.07 -5.92
C PHE A 419 9.55 -22.48 -7.27
N LYS A 420 10.39 -22.87 -8.24
CA LYS A 420 9.93 -23.48 -9.50
C LYS A 420 9.23 -24.83 -9.27
N GLY A 421 9.84 -25.69 -8.45
CA GLY A 421 9.23 -26.95 -8.04
C GLY A 421 7.88 -26.71 -7.37
N ARG A 422 7.83 -25.74 -6.46
CA ARG A 422 6.61 -25.33 -5.76
C ARG A 422 5.51 -24.86 -6.69
N SER A 423 5.81 -24.03 -7.70
CA SER A 423 4.84 -23.63 -8.73
C SER A 423 4.24 -24.87 -9.42
N ALA A 424 5.08 -25.82 -9.85
CA ALA A 424 4.63 -27.05 -10.50
C ALA A 424 3.78 -27.92 -9.56
N THR A 425 4.22 -28.12 -8.31
CA THR A 425 3.50 -28.92 -7.32
C THR A 425 2.17 -28.25 -6.92
N ARG A 426 2.11 -26.92 -6.80
CA ARG A 426 0.86 -26.17 -6.59
C ARG A 426 -0.12 -26.38 -7.74
N ARG A 427 0.35 -26.38 -9.00
CA ARG A 427 -0.50 -26.71 -10.15
C ARG A 427 -1.06 -28.12 -10.07
N LYS A 428 -0.24 -29.11 -9.65
CA LYS A 428 -0.72 -30.47 -9.36
C LYS A 428 -1.78 -30.46 -8.24
N MET A 429 -1.57 -29.69 -7.17
CA MET A 429 -2.55 -29.55 -6.10
C MET A 429 -3.87 -28.92 -6.57
N ILE A 430 -3.83 -27.88 -7.39
CA ILE A 430 -5.03 -27.27 -7.97
C ILE A 430 -5.75 -28.27 -8.90
N GLY A 431 -4.98 -28.99 -9.72
CA GLY A 431 -5.51 -29.99 -10.65
C GLY A 431 -6.19 -31.17 -9.94
N MET A 432 -5.87 -31.42 -8.66
CA MET A 432 -6.44 -32.55 -7.91
C MET A 432 -7.96 -32.45 -7.77
N VAL A 433 -8.52 -31.23 -7.87
CA VAL A 433 -9.97 -30.98 -7.86
C VAL A 433 -10.69 -31.68 -9.01
N HIS A 434 -10.07 -31.83 -10.19
CA HIS A 434 -10.73 -32.38 -11.38
C HIS A 434 -10.37 -33.85 -11.65
N GLY A 435 -9.77 -34.54 -10.68
CA GLY A 435 -9.40 -35.95 -10.77
C GLY A 435 -8.08 -36.26 -11.51
N ARG A 436 -7.54 -37.45 -11.22
CA ARG A 436 -6.33 -38.12 -11.77
C ARG A 436 -5.05 -37.26 -11.87
N ILE A 437 -4.65 -36.63 -10.77
CA ILE A 437 -3.27 -36.09 -10.64
C ILE A 437 -2.37 -37.09 -9.91
N HIS A 438 -1.25 -37.44 -10.55
CA HIS A 438 -0.18 -38.21 -9.92
C HIS A 438 0.87 -37.29 -9.28
N PHE A 439 1.11 -37.50 -7.99
CA PHE A 439 2.16 -36.83 -7.24
C PHE A 439 3.38 -37.76 -7.16
N GLU A 440 4.54 -37.21 -7.48
CA GLU A 440 5.83 -37.92 -7.41
C GLU A 440 6.49 -37.68 -6.06
N GLU A 441 7.49 -38.48 -5.69
CA GLU A 441 8.27 -38.30 -4.45
C GLU A 441 8.81 -36.86 -4.31
N ARG A 442 9.27 -36.28 -5.42
CA ARG A 442 9.76 -34.89 -5.46
C ARG A 442 8.69 -33.87 -5.07
N ASP A 443 7.43 -34.09 -5.42
CA ASP A 443 6.33 -33.19 -5.03
C ASP A 443 6.13 -33.20 -3.52
N TYR A 444 6.19 -34.38 -2.90
CA TYR A 444 6.07 -34.49 -1.44
C TYR A 444 7.25 -33.88 -0.71
N VAL A 445 8.47 -33.95 -1.26
CA VAL A 445 9.64 -33.22 -0.74
C VAL A 445 9.43 -31.71 -0.79
N ILE A 446 8.90 -31.19 -1.91
CA ILE A 446 8.60 -29.77 -2.06
C ILE A 446 7.52 -29.33 -1.07
N LEU A 447 6.45 -30.12 -0.89
CA LEU A 447 5.39 -29.82 0.07
C LEU A 447 5.88 -29.91 1.51
N SER A 448 6.69 -30.91 1.83
CA SER A 448 7.34 -31.05 3.14
C SER A 448 8.13 -29.79 3.48
N GLN A 449 8.95 -29.29 2.55
CA GLN A 449 9.70 -28.04 2.74
C GLN A 449 8.78 -26.80 2.75
N ASP A 450 7.83 -26.69 1.82
CA ASP A 450 6.94 -25.53 1.71
C ASP A 450 6.01 -25.42 2.90
N PHE A 451 5.55 -26.51 3.51
CA PHE A 451 4.71 -26.51 4.70
C PHE A 451 5.53 -26.53 6.00
N GLY A 452 6.78 -26.99 5.97
CA GLY A 452 7.63 -27.15 7.16
C GLY A 452 7.25 -28.39 7.97
N ILE A 453 6.95 -29.49 7.29
CA ILE A 453 6.43 -30.76 7.84
C ILE A 453 7.27 -31.91 7.28
N ASP A 454 7.16 -33.11 7.85
CA ASP A 454 7.82 -34.28 7.27
C ASP A 454 7.12 -34.77 5.98
N ILE A 455 7.82 -35.59 5.18
CA ILE A 455 7.32 -36.09 3.89
C ILE A 455 6.05 -36.92 4.07
N HIS A 456 5.93 -37.71 5.14
CA HIS A 456 4.77 -38.55 5.39
C HIS A 456 3.54 -37.69 5.76
N GLU A 457 3.72 -36.66 6.57
CA GLU A 457 2.68 -35.65 6.82
C GLU A 457 2.26 -34.90 5.54
N ALA A 458 3.20 -34.63 4.63
CA ALA A 458 2.87 -34.02 3.33
C ALA A 458 2.00 -34.95 2.47
N VAL A 459 2.27 -36.26 2.47
CA VAL A 459 1.41 -37.27 1.82
C VAL A 459 0.01 -37.24 2.42
N GLN A 460 -0.08 -37.31 3.75
CA GLN A 460 -1.37 -37.31 4.45
C GLN A 460 -2.17 -36.02 4.21
N LEU A 461 -1.52 -34.86 4.13
CA LEU A 461 -2.16 -33.59 3.77
C LEU A 461 -2.78 -33.65 2.37
N VAL A 462 -2.02 -34.13 1.38
CA VAL A 462 -2.53 -34.27 0.00
C VAL A 462 -3.70 -35.24 -0.05
N ASP A 463 -3.61 -36.37 0.65
CA ASP A 463 -4.70 -37.37 0.67
C ASP A 463 -5.96 -36.83 1.35
N THR A 464 -5.82 -36.09 2.46
CA THR A 464 -6.94 -35.44 3.15
C THR A 464 -7.59 -34.38 2.24
N LEU A 465 -6.80 -33.60 1.50
CA LEU A 465 -7.34 -32.63 0.54
C LEU A 465 -8.06 -33.30 -0.63
N LYS A 466 -7.53 -34.40 -1.17
CA LYS A 466 -8.19 -35.18 -2.23
C LYS A 466 -9.55 -35.71 -1.79
N GLN A 467 -9.67 -36.18 -0.55
CA GLN A 467 -10.94 -36.67 0.00
C GLN A 467 -12.01 -35.59 0.15
N CYS A 468 -11.64 -34.30 0.07
CA CYS A 468 -12.60 -33.19 0.07
C CYS A 468 -13.33 -33.03 -1.27
N PHE A 469 -12.99 -33.83 -2.29
CA PHE A 469 -13.58 -33.78 -3.62
C PHE A 469 -14.05 -35.18 -4.06
N ASP A 470 -15.18 -35.24 -4.76
CA ASP A 470 -15.62 -36.49 -5.40
C ASP A 470 -14.97 -36.71 -6.78
N GLU A 471 -15.34 -37.79 -7.46
CA GLU A 471 -14.81 -38.14 -8.78
C GLU A 471 -15.18 -37.13 -9.88
N GLU A 472 -16.24 -36.35 -9.68
CA GLU A 472 -16.70 -35.28 -10.58
C GLU A 472 -16.07 -33.92 -10.22
N GLY A 473 -15.27 -33.86 -9.15
CA GLY A 473 -14.63 -32.66 -8.65
C GLY A 473 -15.53 -31.75 -7.83
N ARG A 474 -16.65 -32.27 -7.33
CA ARG A 474 -17.55 -31.55 -6.42
C ARG A 474 -16.99 -31.51 -5.02
N PHE A 475 -17.18 -30.39 -4.33
CA PHE A 475 -16.67 -30.21 -2.98
C PHE A 475 -17.55 -30.90 -1.94
N LEU A 476 -16.93 -31.72 -1.08
CA LEU A 476 -17.57 -32.49 -0.03
C LEU A 476 -17.37 -31.83 1.33
N LYS A 477 -18.38 -31.05 1.79
CA LYS A 477 -18.35 -30.33 3.07
C LYS A 477 -18.08 -31.24 4.28
N SER A 478 -18.67 -32.44 4.32
CA SER A 478 -18.47 -33.41 5.40
C SER A 478 -17.01 -33.80 5.56
N ASN A 479 -16.39 -34.18 4.45
CA ASN A 479 -15.01 -34.68 4.42
C ASN A 479 -14.02 -33.56 4.74
N PHE A 480 -14.29 -32.33 4.28
CA PHE A 480 -13.51 -31.17 4.70
C PHE A 480 -13.61 -30.95 6.21
N GLY A 481 -14.82 -31.07 6.78
CA GLY A 481 -15.05 -30.98 8.23
C GLY A 481 -14.22 -31.98 9.03
N GLU A 482 -14.15 -33.23 8.58
CA GLU A 482 -13.30 -34.28 9.17
C GLU A 482 -11.80 -33.97 9.04
N GLY A 483 -11.40 -33.27 7.98
CA GLY A 483 -10.03 -32.82 7.74
C GLY A 483 -9.58 -31.61 8.58
N ILE A 484 -10.51 -30.82 9.14
CA ILE A 484 -10.18 -29.58 9.90
C ILE A 484 -9.11 -29.80 10.98
N PRO A 485 -9.17 -30.83 11.86
CA PRO A 485 -8.16 -31.04 12.90
C PRO A 485 -6.74 -31.23 12.37
N ARG A 486 -6.60 -31.68 11.12
CA ARG A 486 -5.31 -31.78 10.44
C ARG A 486 -4.93 -30.46 9.80
N PHE A 487 -5.84 -29.81 9.07
CA PHE A 487 -5.58 -28.52 8.42
C PHE A 487 -5.14 -27.45 9.42
N THR A 488 -5.74 -27.39 10.60
CA THR A 488 -5.38 -26.42 11.64
C THR A 488 -3.92 -26.53 12.07
N ARG A 489 -3.28 -27.71 11.97
CA ARG A 489 -1.85 -27.89 12.27
C ARG A 489 -0.94 -27.09 11.33
N TYR A 490 -1.40 -26.82 10.11
CA TYR A 490 -0.64 -26.12 9.07
C TYR A 490 -0.98 -24.61 9.00
N GLU A 491 -1.96 -24.16 9.78
CA GLU A 491 -2.32 -22.76 10.03
C GLU A 491 -2.39 -21.89 8.75
N LYS A 492 -1.47 -20.91 8.61
CA LYS A 492 -1.45 -19.93 7.53
C LYS A 492 -1.34 -20.58 6.16
N LYS A 493 -0.46 -21.57 6.00
CA LYS A 493 -0.07 -22.07 4.68
C LYS A 493 -1.21 -22.81 3.99
N ILE A 494 -1.97 -23.60 4.75
CA ILE A 494 -3.15 -24.26 4.21
C ILE A 494 -4.25 -23.26 3.88
N PHE A 495 -4.49 -22.26 4.73
CA PHE A 495 -5.49 -21.23 4.46
C PHE A 495 -5.13 -20.43 3.20
N GLU A 496 -3.86 -20.02 3.08
CA GLU A 496 -3.34 -19.31 1.92
C GLU A 496 -3.55 -20.13 0.63
N PHE A 497 -3.24 -21.42 0.68
CA PHE A 497 -3.46 -22.32 -0.46
C PHE A 497 -4.93 -22.43 -0.84
N LEU A 498 -5.80 -22.73 0.12
CA LEU A 498 -7.23 -22.88 -0.11
C LEU A 498 -7.86 -21.59 -0.65
N TRP A 499 -7.46 -20.43 -0.11
CA TRP A 499 -8.02 -19.14 -0.48
C TRP A 499 -7.50 -18.62 -1.82
N ARG A 500 -6.18 -18.60 -2.05
CA ARG A 500 -5.57 -17.99 -3.24
C ARG A 500 -5.62 -18.89 -4.46
N HIS A 501 -5.55 -20.20 -4.26
CA HIS A 501 -5.34 -21.16 -5.35
C HIS A 501 -6.56 -22.04 -5.59
N LEU A 502 -7.21 -22.53 -4.53
CA LEU A 502 -8.31 -23.49 -4.68
C LEU A 502 -9.66 -22.81 -4.91
N LYS A 503 -9.94 -21.70 -4.22
CA LYS A 503 -11.18 -20.91 -4.34
C LYS A 503 -11.65 -20.69 -5.78
N GLY A 504 -10.72 -20.35 -6.68
CA GLY A 504 -11.03 -20.03 -8.09
C GLY A 504 -11.39 -21.23 -8.96
N VAL A 505 -11.02 -22.46 -8.56
CA VAL A 505 -11.30 -23.69 -9.33
C VAL A 505 -12.53 -24.45 -8.84
N ILE A 506 -13.14 -24.02 -7.73
CA ILE A 506 -14.40 -24.60 -7.24
C ILE A 506 -15.54 -24.23 -8.18
N VAL A 507 -16.31 -25.25 -8.58
CA VAL A 507 -17.51 -25.09 -9.40
C VAL A 507 -18.56 -24.22 -8.70
N GLU A 508 -19.32 -23.43 -9.46
CA GLU A 508 -20.20 -22.38 -8.93
C GLU A 508 -21.16 -22.87 -7.85
N ALA A 509 -21.78 -24.04 -8.06
CA ALA A 509 -22.72 -24.66 -7.14
C ALA A 509 -22.13 -24.98 -5.75
N ASP A 510 -20.81 -25.12 -5.65
CA ASP A 510 -20.12 -25.54 -4.43
C ASP A 510 -19.41 -24.40 -3.71
N ARG A 511 -19.30 -23.21 -4.35
CA ARG A 511 -18.55 -22.06 -3.81
C ARG A 511 -19.00 -21.65 -2.42
N THR A 512 -20.31 -21.61 -2.18
CA THR A 512 -20.86 -21.24 -0.87
C THR A 512 -20.48 -22.25 0.21
N ALA A 513 -20.60 -23.56 -0.09
CA ALA A 513 -20.23 -24.62 0.84
C ALA A 513 -18.72 -24.60 1.15
N PHE A 514 -17.89 -24.35 0.14
CA PHE A 514 -16.45 -24.20 0.28
C PHE A 514 -16.07 -23.00 1.16
N LEU A 515 -16.61 -21.81 0.87
CA LEU A 515 -16.30 -20.60 1.66
C LEU A 515 -16.78 -20.70 3.11
N ASN A 516 -17.94 -21.31 3.36
CA ASN A 516 -18.40 -21.59 4.73
C ASN A 516 -17.49 -22.59 5.44
N SER A 517 -16.89 -23.54 4.72
CA SER A 517 -15.92 -24.47 5.30
C SER A 517 -14.60 -23.78 5.66
N LEU A 518 -14.17 -22.75 4.90
CA LEU A 518 -13.02 -21.92 5.26
C LEU A 518 -13.27 -21.06 6.51
N GLN A 519 -14.51 -20.63 6.73
CA GLN A 519 -14.92 -19.99 7.99
C GLN A 519 -14.75 -20.94 9.17
N MET A 520 -15.22 -22.19 9.04
CA MET A 520 -15.02 -23.23 10.06
C MET A 520 -13.54 -23.54 10.32
N LEU A 521 -12.71 -23.55 9.27
CA LEU A 521 -11.26 -23.71 9.42
C LEU A 521 -10.67 -22.54 10.22
N THR A 522 -10.99 -21.30 9.83
CA THR A 522 -10.51 -20.08 10.51
C THR A 522 -10.92 -20.07 11.98
N ALA A 523 -12.11 -20.61 12.30
CA ALA A 523 -12.61 -20.76 13.66
C ALA A 523 -11.75 -21.63 14.58
N LYS A 524 -11.03 -22.59 13.99
CA LYS A 524 -10.23 -23.59 14.70
C LYS A 524 -8.73 -23.34 14.58
N MET A 525 -8.32 -22.28 13.87
CA MET A 525 -6.92 -21.87 13.74
C MET A 525 -6.44 -21.15 15.01
N ASN A 526 -5.19 -21.39 15.42
CA ASN A 526 -4.60 -20.67 16.54
C ASN A 526 -4.11 -19.26 16.13
N GLN A 527 -3.89 -19.02 14.82
CA GLN A 527 -3.38 -17.75 14.31
C GLN A 527 -4.23 -17.14 13.17
N PRO A 528 -5.51 -16.82 13.41
CA PRO A 528 -6.41 -16.26 12.39
C PRO A 528 -5.92 -14.92 11.81
N ARG A 529 -5.10 -14.17 12.56
CA ARG A 529 -4.50 -12.90 12.10
C ARG A 529 -3.66 -13.04 10.83
N ARG A 530 -3.11 -14.22 10.56
CA ARG A 530 -2.33 -14.47 9.32
C ARG A 530 -3.24 -14.64 8.10
N ALA A 531 -4.43 -15.21 8.29
CA ALA A 531 -5.48 -15.29 7.27
C ALA A 531 -5.99 -13.88 6.91
N PHE A 532 -6.13 -12.99 7.89
CA PHE A 532 -6.57 -11.60 7.68
C PHE A 532 -5.77 -10.86 6.59
N LYS A 533 -4.44 -10.97 6.61
CA LYS A 533 -3.57 -10.33 5.61
C LYS A 533 -3.86 -10.84 4.20
N ILE A 534 -4.06 -12.16 4.06
CA ILE A 534 -4.36 -12.80 2.77
C ILE A 534 -5.70 -12.29 2.23
N LEU A 535 -6.72 -12.19 3.09
CA LEU A 535 -8.05 -11.72 2.73
C LEU A 535 -8.03 -10.27 2.24
N LEU A 536 -7.36 -9.37 2.98
CA LEU A 536 -7.29 -7.96 2.62
C LEU A 536 -6.48 -7.72 1.34
N GLU A 537 -5.36 -8.44 1.17
CA GLU A 537 -4.56 -8.36 -0.07
C GLU A 537 -5.32 -8.86 -1.29
N ASP A 538 -6.09 -9.94 -1.16
CA ASP A 538 -6.90 -10.50 -2.24
C ASP A 538 -8.06 -9.57 -2.61
N PHE A 539 -8.75 -8.99 -1.62
CA PHE A 539 -9.85 -8.04 -1.85
C PHE A 539 -9.42 -6.79 -2.63
N LEU A 540 -8.22 -6.26 -2.35
CA LEU A 540 -7.67 -5.05 -2.98
C LEU A 540 -6.81 -5.33 -4.22
N LYS A 541 -6.61 -6.60 -4.59
CA LYS A 541 -5.68 -6.98 -5.66
C LYS A 541 -6.05 -6.35 -7.01
N ASP A 542 -7.32 -6.45 -7.37
CA ASP A 542 -7.90 -5.94 -8.62
C ASP A 542 -9.13 -5.07 -8.30
N PRO A 543 -8.94 -3.77 -8.01
CA PRO A 543 -10.00 -2.89 -7.51
C PRO A 543 -11.23 -2.80 -8.42
N GLU A 544 -11.04 -2.88 -9.74
CA GLU A 544 -12.15 -2.77 -10.70
C GLU A 544 -12.98 -4.06 -10.83
N GLU A 545 -12.49 -5.18 -10.30
CA GLU A 545 -13.16 -6.47 -10.39
C GLU A 545 -13.79 -6.88 -9.06
N ILE A 546 -15.06 -7.28 -9.10
CA ILE A 546 -15.78 -7.82 -7.94
C ILE A 546 -15.75 -9.34 -8.03
N GLN A 547 -15.15 -9.99 -7.05
CA GLN A 547 -15.10 -11.45 -6.98
C GLN A 547 -16.26 -11.98 -6.14
N PHE A 548 -16.76 -13.18 -6.48
CA PHE A 548 -17.82 -13.85 -5.70
C PHE A 548 -17.44 -14.08 -4.23
N SER A 549 -16.16 -14.10 -3.92
CA SER A 549 -15.63 -14.31 -2.58
C SER A 549 -15.51 -13.05 -1.74
N ASP A 550 -15.64 -11.85 -2.32
CA ASP A 550 -15.34 -10.58 -1.65
C ASP A 550 -16.18 -10.40 -0.38
N ALA A 551 -17.46 -10.78 -0.42
CA ALA A 551 -18.36 -10.67 0.74
C ALA A 551 -17.91 -11.57 1.88
N LYS A 552 -17.57 -12.83 1.58
CA LYS A 552 -17.02 -13.77 2.58
C LYS A 552 -15.64 -13.33 3.05
N ALA A 553 -14.84 -12.68 2.20
CA ALA A 553 -13.54 -12.17 2.59
C ALA A 553 -13.65 -11.10 3.69
N LEU A 554 -14.54 -10.13 3.49
CA LEU A 554 -14.79 -9.06 4.46
C LEU A 554 -15.50 -9.55 5.70
N MET A 555 -16.45 -10.48 5.58
CA MET A 555 -17.10 -11.11 6.74
C MET A 555 -16.06 -11.84 7.61
N LEU A 556 -15.16 -12.64 7.02
CA LEU A 556 -14.07 -13.27 7.76
C LEU A 556 -13.11 -12.22 8.36
N ALA A 557 -12.79 -11.15 7.61
CA ALA A 557 -11.96 -10.08 8.12
C ALA A 557 -12.59 -9.38 9.34
N ASN A 558 -13.91 -9.12 9.31
CA ASN A 558 -14.69 -8.56 10.42
C ASN A 558 -14.64 -9.46 11.65
N LEU A 559 -14.82 -10.77 11.47
CA LEU A 559 -14.72 -11.75 12.55
C LEU A 559 -13.32 -11.83 13.16
N ILE A 560 -12.26 -11.78 12.34
CA ILE A 560 -10.88 -11.82 12.82
C ILE A 560 -10.48 -10.52 13.54
N LEU A 561 -11.10 -9.39 13.19
CA LEU A 561 -10.87 -8.11 13.85
C LEU A 561 -11.37 -8.10 15.30
N HIS A 562 -12.36 -8.92 15.66
CA HIS A 562 -12.81 -9.07 17.03
C HIS A 562 -12.26 -10.33 17.70
N GLU A 563 -12.21 -10.34 19.03
CA GLU A 563 -11.97 -11.55 19.81
C GLU A 563 -12.98 -12.60 19.39
N TYR A 564 -12.43 -13.66 18.79
CA TYR A 564 -13.17 -14.66 18.08
C TYR A 564 -13.97 -15.51 19.06
N ASP A 565 -15.30 -15.33 19.08
CA ASP A 565 -16.22 -16.26 19.74
C ASP A 565 -16.55 -17.41 18.78
N GLN A 566 -16.39 -18.65 19.24
CA GLN A 566 -16.74 -19.86 18.46
C GLN A 566 -18.22 -19.91 18.08
N THR A 567 -19.09 -19.16 18.79
CA THR A 567 -20.51 -19.01 18.44
C THR A 567 -20.73 -18.28 17.10
N LEU A 568 -19.73 -17.55 16.59
CA LEU A 568 -19.78 -16.82 15.32
C LEU A 568 -19.23 -17.64 14.12
N ALA A 569 -18.92 -18.93 14.32
CA ALA A 569 -18.33 -19.78 13.29
C ALA A 569 -19.28 -20.19 12.15
N ASP A 570 -20.60 -20.05 12.35
CA ASP A 570 -21.63 -20.47 11.38
C ASP A 570 -22.64 -19.34 11.11
N ILE A 571 -22.13 -18.12 10.98
CA ILE A 571 -22.95 -16.96 10.60
C ILE A 571 -22.89 -16.75 9.08
N ASP A 572 -24.04 -16.42 8.51
CA ASP A 572 -24.14 -16.02 7.10
C ASP A 572 -23.83 -14.54 6.87
N ILE A 573 -23.93 -13.72 7.93
CA ILE A 573 -23.78 -12.27 7.90
C ILE A 573 -23.19 -11.77 9.22
N THR A 574 -22.27 -10.81 9.19
CA THR A 574 -21.64 -10.27 10.42
C THR A 574 -22.69 -9.58 11.30
N PRO A 575 -22.80 -9.87 12.60
CA PRO A 575 -23.78 -9.21 13.48
C PRO A 575 -23.46 -7.72 13.62
N GLU A 576 -24.49 -6.86 13.69
CA GLU A 576 -24.28 -5.41 13.80
C GLU A 576 -23.80 -4.99 15.19
N GLU A 577 -24.02 -5.84 16.19
CA GLU A 577 -23.61 -5.69 17.59
C GLU A 577 -22.09 -5.51 17.71
N ILE A 578 -21.33 -6.03 16.74
CA ILE A 578 -19.87 -5.89 16.67
C ILE A 578 -19.43 -4.42 16.67
N LEU A 579 -20.26 -3.52 16.12
CA LEU A 579 -19.99 -2.08 16.06
C LEU A 579 -19.99 -1.44 17.45
N PHE A 580 -20.67 -2.01 18.44
CA PHE A 580 -20.76 -1.43 19.78
C PHE A 580 -19.70 -2.02 20.73
N ASN A 581 -19.09 -3.15 20.40
CA ASN A 581 -18.13 -3.85 21.28
C ASN A 581 -16.67 -3.46 21.00
N GLN A 582 -16.27 -2.23 21.31
CA GLN A 582 -14.87 -1.80 21.10
C GLN A 582 -13.85 -2.57 21.96
N HIS A 583 -14.27 -3.24 23.03
CA HIS A 583 -13.38 -3.95 23.96
C HIS A 583 -12.86 -5.26 23.36
N GLY A 584 -13.66 -5.93 22.53
CA GLY A 584 -13.24 -7.14 21.81
C GLY A 584 -12.35 -6.88 20.59
N LEU A 585 -12.09 -5.62 20.20
CA LEU A 585 -11.34 -5.32 18.97
C LEU A 585 -9.83 -5.61 19.12
N GLN A 586 -9.30 -6.41 18.20
CA GLN A 586 -7.88 -6.75 18.10
C GLN A 586 -7.06 -5.56 17.56
N LYS A 587 -6.65 -4.66 18.47
CA LYS A 587 -5.99 -3.39 18.15
C LYS A 587 -4.84 -3.48 17.13
N LYS A 588 -3.96 -4.49 17.25
CA LYS A 588 -2.82 -4.66 16.31
C LYS A 588 -3.28 -5.00 14.88
N VAL A 589 -4.35 -5.78 14.74
CA VAL A 589 -4.90 -6.16 13.43
C VAL A 589 -5.63 -4.97 12.82
N ALA A 590 -6.43 -4.26 13.62
CA ALA A 590 -7.12 -3.04 13.19
C ALA A 590 -6.13 -1.95 12.74
N GLN A 591 -5.02 -1.76 13.47
CA GLN A 591 -3.95 -0.83 13.07
C GLN A 591 -3.27 -1.23 11.76
N TYR A 592 -2.98 -2.52 11.57
CA TYR A 592 -2.43 -3.03 10.32
C TYR A 592 -3.38 -2.80 9.13
N ALA A 593 -4.66 -3.12 9.31
CA ALA A 593 -5.71 -2.90 8.31
C ALA A 593 -5.82 -1.42 7.95
N ALA A 594 -5.80 -0.56 8.97
CA ALA A 594 -5.92 0.87 8.79
C ALA A 594 -4.75 1.45 7.98
N TRP A 595 -3.53 1.13 8.38
CA TRP A 595 -2.32 1.50 7.63
C TRP A 595 -2.37 0.99 6.19
N ARG A 596 -2.83 -0.25 5.96
CA ARG A 596 -2.87 -0.85 4.62
C ARG A 596 -3.86 -0.11 3.70
N LEU A 597 -5.06 0.20 4.18
CA LEU A 597 -6.07 0.92 3.40
C LEU A 597 -5.63 2.35 3.09
N ASP A 598 -5.10 3.07 4.08
CA ASP A 598 -4.66 4.46 3.87
C ASP A 598 -3.45 4.51 2.91
N ARG A 599 -2.57 3.50 2.94
CA ARG A 599 -1.45 3.37 1.99
C ARG A 599 -1.89 3.01 0.57
N GLU A 600 -2.93 2.18 0.44
CA GLU A 600 -3.51 1.78 -0.86
C GLU A 600 -4.85 2.50 -1.09
N GLN A 601 -4.89 3.81 -0.77
CA GLN A 601 -6.11 4.60 -0.76
C GLN A 601 -6.83 4.62 -2.11
N GLU A 602 -6.10 4.84 -3.22
CA GLU A 602 -6.71 4.87 -4.57
C GLU A 602 -7.36 3.53 -4.90
N ALA A 603 -6.64 2.42 -4.70
CA ALA A 603 -7.17 1.07 -4.90
C ALA A 603 -8.39 0.78 -4.01
N SER A 604 -8.38 1.28 -2.77
CA SER A 604 -9.50 1.12 -1.84
C SER A 604 -10.74 1.88 -2.30
N PHE A 605 -10.59 3.15 -2.70
CA PHE A 605 -11.69 3.95 -3.23
C PHE A 605 -12.23 3.39 -4.55
N ASP A 606 -11.35 2.95 -5.45
CA ASP A 606 -11.74 2.35 -6.71
C ASP A 606 -12.51 1.05 -6.51
N LYS A 607 -12.09 0.20 -5.56
CA LYS A 607 -12.79 -1.03 -5.18
C LYS A 607 -14.20 -0.75 -4.68
N ILE A 608 -14.34 0.21 -3.76
CA ILE A 608 -15.64 0.56 -3.18
C ILE A 608 -16.56 1.18 -4.24
N ARG A 609 -16.02 2.04 -5.11
CA ARG A 609 -16.77 2.62 -6.22
C ARG A 609 -17.22 1.55 -7.22
N ALA A 610 -16.37 0.57 -7.52
CA ALA A 610 -16.73 -0.55 -8.39
C ALA A 610 -17.88 -1.37 -7.79
N ILE A 611 -17.81 -1.71 -6.51
CA ILE A 611 -18.87 -2.41 -5.76
C ILE A 611 -20.19 -1.64 -5.84
N HIS A 612 -20.16 -0.34 -5.55
CA HIS A 612 -21.36 0.49 -5.53
C HIS A 612 -21.97 0.66 -6.93
N ARG A 613 -21.16 0.91 -7.96
CA ARG A 613 -21.64 0.97 -9.36
C ARG A 613 -22.30 -0.33 -9.80
N ALA A 614 -21.70 -1.46 -9.44
CA ALA A 614 -22.27 -2.77 -9.71
C ALA A 614 -23.60 -2.97 -8.97
N LEU A 615 -23.71 -2.46 -7.73
CA LEU A 615 -24.97 -2.49 -6.99
C LEU A 615 -26.06 -1.70 -7.73
N CYS A 616 -25.79 -0.45 -8.14
CA CYS A 616 -26.76 0.33 -8.90
C CYS A 616 -27.15 -0.36 -10.22
N GLU A 617 -26.17 -0.94 -10.93
CA GLU A 617 -26.45 -1.75 -12.13
C GLU A 617 -27.38 -2.92 -11.81
N ALA A 618 -27.12 -3.68 -10.73
CA ALA A 618 -27.94 -4.81 -10.34
C ALA A 618 -29.33 -4.40 -9.80
N LEU A 619 -29.45 -3.24 -9.17
CA LEU A 619 -30.75 -2.68 -8.77
C LEU A 619 -31.58 -2.26 -10.00
N GLU A 620 -30.92 -1.83 -11.08
CA GLU A 620 -31.60 -1.47 -12.32
C GLU A 620 -31.96 -2.69 -13.18
N PHE A 621 -31.06 -3.68 -13.29
CA PHE A 621 -31.22 -4.82 -14.22
C PHE A 621 -31.49 -6.17 -13.54
N GLY A 622 -31.52 -6.23 -12.20
CA GLY A 622 -31.64 -7.46 -11.41
C GLY A 622 -30.31 -8.14 -11.09
N VAL A 623 -29.39 -8.15 -12.05
CA VAL A 623 -28.03 -8.69 -11.94
C VAL A 623 -27.03 -7.82 -12.70
N THR A 624 -25.75 -7.90 -12.34
CA THR A 624 -24.68 -7.24 -13.12
C THR A 624 -24.46 -7.90 -14.47
N LYS A 625 -24.06 -7.13 -15.49
CA LYS A 625 -23.81 -7.67 -16.84
C LYS A 625 -22.60 -8.60 -16.89
N LYS A 626 -21.48 -8.19 -16.26
CA LYS A 626 -20.19 -8.89 -16.35
C LYS A 626 -20.20 -10.20 -15.54
N ASN A 627 -20.61 -10.12 -14.28
CA ASN A 627 -20.42 -11.21 -13.32
C ASN A 627 -21.74 -11.88 -12.88
N ARG A 628 -22.90 -11.43 -13.40
CA ARG A 628 -24.23 -11.95 -13.05
C ARG A 628 -24.53 -11.93 -11.54
N ILE A 629 -23.93 -11.00 -10.80
CA ILE A 629 -24.11 -10.87 -9.35
C ILE A 629 -25.43 -10.16 -9.08
N SER A 630 -26.23 -10.68 -8.14
CA SER A 630 -27.53 -10.11 -7.80
C SER A 630 -27.43 -8.87 -6.90
N ALA A 631 -28.47 -8.03 -6.92
CA ALA A 631 -28.57 -6.86 -6.04
C ALA A 631 -28.48 -7.26 -4.55
N LYS A 632 -29.05 -8.41 -4.16
CA LYS A 632 -28.99 -8.91 -2.77
C LYS A 632 -27.57 -9.19 -2.32
N GLU A 633 -26.77 -9.83 -3.17
CA GLU A 633 -25.37 -10.16 -2.87
C GLU A 633 -24.51 -8.89 -2.76
N LEU A 634 -24.73 -7.92 -3.64
CA LEU A 634 -24.01 -6.65 -3.63
C LEU A 634 -24.38 -5.75 -2.43
N LEU A 635 -25.65 -5.73 -2.04
CA LEU A 635 -26.09 -5.08 -0.79
C LEU A 635 -25.40 -5.70 0.42
N GLY A 636 -25.30 -7.04 0.47
CA GLY A 636 -24.56 -7.76 1.50
C GLY A 636 -23.07 -7.45 1.48
N LEU A 637 -22.45 -7.38 0.31
CA LEU A 637 -21.03 -7.01 0.19
C LEU A 637 -20.76 -5.60 0.69
N GLU A 638 -21.53 -4.61 0.23
CA GLU A 638 -21.36 -3.21 0.64
C GLU A 638 -21.63 -3.02 2.15
N ARG A 639 -22.58 -3.77 2.70
CA ARG A 639 -22.80 -3.87 4.14
C ARG A 639 -21.54 -4.32 4.90
N GLU A 640 -20.90 -5.41 4.45
CA GLU A 640 -19.67 -5.92 5.08
C GLU A 640 -18.51 -4.93 4.94
N VAL A 641 -18.43 -4.19 3.82
CA VAL A 641 -17.47 -3.08 3.63
C VAL A 641 -17.70 -2.01 4.71
N PHE A 642 -18.94 -1.56 4.90
CA PHE A 642 -19.22 -0.50 5.88
C PHE A 642 -18.92 -0.94 7.31
N ILE A 643 -19.26 -2.18 7.68
CA ILE A 643 -18.87 -2.73 9.00
C ILE A 643 -17.35 -2.75 9.13
N PHE A 644 -16.63 -3.28 8.15
CA PHE A 644 -15.17 -3.37 8.17
C PHE A 644 -14.52 -2.01 8.39
N LEU A 645 -14.92 -1.00 7.60
CA LEU A 645 -14.42 0.36 7.71
C LEU A 645 -14.76 1.01 9.05
N SER A 646 -15.91 0.67 9.63
CA SER A 646 -16.32 1.17 10.95
C SER A 646 -15.47 0.63 12.10
N LEU A 647 -14.88 -0.54 11.94
CA LEU A 647 -14.03 -1.18 12.95
C LEU A 647 -12.57 -0.67 12.91
N ILE A 648 -12.16 -0.06 11.79
CA ILE A 648 -10.77 0.37 11.56
C ILE A 648 -10.72 1.89 11.36
N LYS A 649 -10.10 2.60 12.32
CA LYS A 649 -10.00 4.06 12.31
C LYS A 649 -9.07 4.54 11.19
N THR A 650 -9.63 4.82 10.01
CA THR A 650 -8.91 5.18 8.77
C THR A 650 -9.39 6.50 8.19
N VAL A 651 -8.58 7.11 7.32
CA VAL A 651 -9.05 8.22 6.47
C VAL A 651 -10.01 7.69 5.43
N VAL A 652 -9.66 6.60 4.75
CA VAL A 652 -10.50 5.93 3.73
C VAL A 652 -11.89 5.60 4.29
N GLY A 653 -11.96 4.97 5.46
CA GLY A 653 -13.22 4.57 6.07
C GLY A 653 -14.11 5.76 6.41
N ARG A 654 -13.53 6.86 6.93
CA ARG A 654 -14.30 8.07 7.23
C ARG A 654 -14.92 8.68 5.97
N SER A 655 -14.12 8.84 4.91
CA SER A 655 -14.58 9.37 3.63
C SER A 655 -15.69 8.50 3.03
N VAL A 656 -15.51 7.18 3.01
CA VAL A 656 -16.50 6.23 2.47
C VAL A 656 -17.80 6.25 3.26
N LEU A 657 -17.75 6.18 4.60
CA LEU A 657 -18.96 6.18 5.41
C LEU A 657 -19.68 7.52 5.33
N ARG A 658 -18.95 8.63 5.22
CA ARG A 658 -19.54 9.96 4.95
C ARG A 658 -20.25 9.99 3.60
N SER A 659 -19.63 9.49 2.53
CA SER A 659 -20.25 9.37 1.21
C SER A 659 -21.50 8.48 1.24
N ALA A 660 -21.42 7.34 1.93
CA ALA A 660 -22.54 6.43 2.09
C ALA A 660 -23.71 7.08 2.85
N VAL A 661 -23.47 7.76 3.97
CA VAL A 661 -24.50 8.51 4.71
C VAL A 661 -25.10 9.61 3.83
N ASN A 662 -24.30 10.30 3.01
CA ASN A 662 -24.79 11.36 2.14
C ASN A 662 -25.76 10.84 1.06
N GLU A 663 -25.47 9.68 0.46
CA GLU A 663 -26.31 9.10 -0.58
C GLU A 663 -27.50 8.33 0.00
N TYR A 664 -27.26 7.35 0.86
CA TYR A 664 -28.31 6.57 1.49
C TYR A 664 -29.20 7.46 2.38
N GLY A 665 -28.66 8.54 2.96
CA GLY A 665 -29.42 9.51 3.75
C GLY A 665 -30.24 10.50 2.92
N SER A 666 -30.19 10.43 1.58
CA SER A 666 -31.04 11.21 0.69
C SER A 666 -32.19 10.35 0.16
N PRO A 667 -33.41 10.49 0.71
CA PRO A 667 -34.56 9.72 0.22
C PRO A 667 -34.92 10.04 -1.24
N GLU A 668 -34.44 11.15 -1.78
CA GLU A 668 -34.57 11.55 -3.18
C GLU A 668 -33.52 10.92 -4.10
N SER A 669 -32.54 10.19 -3.57
CA SER A 669 -31.54 9.49 -4.39
C SER A 669 -32.24 8.48 -5.29
N ASP A 670 -31.83 8.45 -6.57
CA ASP A 670 -32.29 7.46 -7.54
C ASP A 670 -32.12 6.01 -7.05
N LEU A 671 -31.22 5.78 -6.09
CA LEU A 671 -30.98 4.49 -5.43
C LEU A 671 -32.29 3.88 -4.91
N TYR A 672 -33.23 4.71 -4.44
CA TYR A 672 -34.52 4.26 -3.91
C TYR A 672 -35.59 4.00 -4.99
N PHE A 673 -35.31 4.39 -6.24
CA PHE A 673 -36.27 4.39 -7.36
C PHE A 673 -35.85 3.50 -8.54
N LEU A 674 -34.70 2.84 -8.49
CA LEU A 674 -34.31 1.82 -9.48
C LEU A 674 -35.27 0.63 -9.46
N LYS A 675 -35.32 -0.11 -10.57
CA LYS A 675 -36.36 -1.14 -10.83
C LYS A 675 -36.51 -2.21 -9.73
N GLN A 676 -35.42 -2.58 -9.04
CA GLN A 676 -35.44 -3.56 -7.95
C GLN A 676 -35.40 -2.95 -6.55
N SER A 677 -35.30 -1.62 -6.42
CA SER A 677 -35.13 -0.95 -5.13
C SER A 677 -36.31 -1.17 -4.19
N GLU A 678 -37.53 -1.20 -4.70
CA GLU A 678 -38.71 -1.46 -3.86
C GLU A 678 -38.66 -2.84 -3.16
N ARG A 679 -38.13 -3.85 -3.88
CA ARG A 679 -37.95 -5.22 -3.37
C ARG A 679 -36.88 -5.28 -2.29
N HIS A 680 -35.85 -4.44 -2.42
CA HIS A 680 -34.68 -4.42 -1.54
C HIS A 680 -34.68 -3.29 -0.50
N MET A 681 -35.78 -2.53 -0.39
CA MET A 681 -35.92 -1.39 0.53
C MET A 681 -35.45 -1.67 1.98
N PRO A 682 -35.78 -2.82 2.61
CA PRO A 682 -35.28 -3.11 3.97
C PRO A 682 -33.75 -3.19 4.06
N HIS A 683 -33.09 -3.69 3.01
CA HIS A 683 -31.63 -3.81 2.95
C HIS A 683 -30.98 -2.45 2.66
N LEU A 684 -31.61 -1.60 1.84
CA LEU A 684 -31.15 -0.22 1.63
C LEU A 684 -31.16 0.58 2.93
N LEU A 685 -32.26 0.50 3.70
CA LEU A 685 -32.34 1.13 5.02
C LEU A 685 -31.38 0.50 6.04
N GLN A 686 -31.07 -0.79 5.91
CA GLN A 686 -30.05 -1.44 6.74
C GLN A 686 -28.65 -0.86 6.45
N ASN A 687 -28.29 -0.67 5.19
CA ASN A 687 -27.01 -0.06 4.81
C ASN A 687 -26.91 1.39 5.30
N LEU A 688 -28.00 2.17 5.23
CA LEU A 688 -28.08 3.50 5.87
C LEU A 688 -27.78 3.43 7.36
N ARG A 689 -28.46 2.53 8.09
CA ARG A 689 -28.26 2.36 9.54
C ARG A 689 -26.81 2.04 9.88
N ILE A 690 -26.20 1.11 9.14
CA ILE A 690 -24.81 0.70 9.36
C ILE A 690 -23.85 1.84 9.03
N ALA A 691 -24.10 2.61 7.96
CA ALA A 691 -23.29 3.78 7.63
C ALA A 691 -23.36 4.86 8.72
N ILE A 692 -24.55 5.15 9.27
CA ILE A 692 -24.74 6.09 10.40
C ILE A 692 -23.97 5.61 11.65
N ARG A 693 -24.17 4.36 12.05
CA ARG A 693 -23.48 3.76 13.21
C ARG A 693 -21.98 3.71 13.02
N GLY A 694 -21.55 3.41 11.80
CA GLY A 694 -20.14 3.40 11.42
C GLY A 694 -19.49 4.78 11.53
N LEU A 695 -20.18 5.81 11.02
CA LEU A 695 -19.71 7.18 11.13
C LEU A 695 -19.71 7.66 12.59
N ALA A 696 -20.60 7.16 13.45
CA ALA A 696 -20.50 7.38 14.90
C ALA A 696 -19.21 6.80 15.49
N ASN A 697 -18.79 5.63 15.00
CA ASN A 697 -17.61 4.92 15.50
C ASN A 697 -16.28 5.53 15.07
N ILE A 698 -16.17 6.11 13.88
CA ILE A 698 -14.89 6.64 13.37
C ILE A 698 -14.91 8.13 13.02
N GLY A 699 -16.08 8.74 12.94
CA GLY A 699 -16.26 10.15 12.59
C GLY A 699 -15.80 11.13 13.65
N SER A 700 -15.72 12.39 13.24
CA SER A 700 -15.39 13.56 14.07
C SER A 700 -16.60 14.48 14.20
N MET A 701 -16.45 15.59 14.95
CA MET A 701 -17.50 16.61 15.08
C MET A 701 -18.01 17.15 13.73
N GLU A 702 -17.19 17.13 12.69
CA GLU A 702 -17.55 17.54 11.32
C GLU A 702 -18.63 16.65 10.67
N ALA A 703 -18.85 15.43 11.17
CA ALA A 703 -19.88 14.52 10.67
C ALA A 703 -21.28 14.84 11.21
N ILE A 704 -21.39 15.59 12.32
CA ILE A 704 -22.68 15.85 12.99
C ILE A 704 -23.68 16.59 12.08
N PRO A 705 -23.29 17.67 11.35
CA PRO A 705 -24.24 18.35 10.47
C PRO A 705 -24.83 17.43 9.39
N LEU A 706 -24.02 16.51 8.85
CA LEU A 706 -24.48 15.53 7.86
C LEU A 706 -25.50 14.57 8.49
N LEU A 707 -25.23 14.05 9.70
CA LEU A 707 -26.14 13.14 10.40
C LEU A 707 -27.48 13.80 10.74
N GLU A 708 -27.45 15.03 11.26
CA GLU A 708 -28.67 15.80 11.56
C GLU A 708 -29.49 16.11 10.28
N ALA A 709 -28.82 16.32 9.14
CA ALA A 709 -29.52 16.50 7.86
C ALA A 709 -30.34 15.25 7.46
N VAL A 710 -29.83 14.03 7.74
CA VAL A 710 -30.57 12.78 7.48
C VAL A 710 -31.81 12.70 8.35
N LYS A 711 -31.68 13.04 9.64
CA LYS A 711 -32.80 13.07 10.60
C LYS A 711 -33.91 14.04 10.16
N ASN A 712 -33.56 15.22 9.65
CA ASN A 712 -34.53 16.18 9.16
C ASN A 712 -35.34 15.70 7.93
N ARG A 713 -34.91 14.61 7.29
CA ARG A 713 -35.58 14.00 6.12
C ARG A 713 -36.41 12.76 6.47
N GLU A 714 -36.56 12.42 7.74
CA GLU A 714 -37.29 11.22 8.20
C GLU A 714 -38.71 11.13 7.60
N GLU A 715 -39.45 12.24 7.58
CA GLU A 715 -40.81 12.25 7.01
C GLU A 715 -40.83 11.90 5.52
N ILE A 716 -39.77 12.26 4.78
CA ILE A 716 -39.66 11.96 3.35
C ILE A 716 -39.37 10.46 3.18
N PHE A 717 -38.50 9.87 4.02
CA PHE A 717 -38.28 8.42 4.05
C PHE A 717 -39.58 7.64 4.30
N GLN A 718 -40.44 8.10 5.22
CA GLN A 718 -41.73 7.45 5.49
C GLN A 718 -42.67 7.45 4.27
N ARG A 719 -42.49 8.38 3.33
CA ARG A 719 -43.31 8.52 2.11
C ARG A 719 -42.84 7.62 0.97
N LEU A 720 -41.61 7.10 1.01
CA LEU A 720 -41.06 6.22 -0.03
C LEU A 720 -41.87 4.93 -0.22
N LYS A 721 -42.48 4.42 0.86
CA LYS A 721 -43.35 3.23 0.79
C LYS A 721 -44.55 3.36 1.71
N LYS A 722 -45.73 3.00 1.20
CA LYS A 722 -47.01 3.13 1.93
C LYS A 722 -47.22 2.07 3.02
N THR A 723 -46.39 1.03 3.07
CA THR A 723 -46.53 -0.07 4.04
C THR A 723 -46.23 0.39 5.46
N LYS A 724 -47.04 -0.04 6.43
CA LYS A 724 -46.83 0.26 7.87
C LYS A 724 -45.43 -0.11 8.35
N ALA A 725 -44.95 -1.31 8.00
CA ALA A 725 -43.63 -1.80 8.40
C ALA A 725 -42.47 -0.88 7.95
N HIS A 726 -42.55 -0.33 6.73
CA HIS A 726 -41.57 0.65 6.24
C HIS A 726 -41.61 1.95 7.03
N ARG A 727 -42.80 2.50 7.29
CA ARG A 727 -42.94 3.73 8.09
C ARG A 727 -42.39 3.54 9.50
N ASP A 728 -42.69 2.41 10.13
CA ASP A 728 -42.18 2.07 11.45
C ASP A 728 -40.64 1.95 11.43
N GLN A 729 -40.05 1.35 10.38
CA GLN A 729 -38.60 1.28 10.21
C GLN A 729 -37.96 2.66 9.94
N SER A 730 -38.58 3.52 9.12
CA SER A 730 -38.07 4.87 8.83
C SER A 730 -38.09 5.78 10.05
N ARG A 731 -39.03 5.62 10.98
CA ARG A 731 -39.06 6.38 12.25
C ARG A 731 -37.82 6.18 13.12
N LEU A 732 -37.21 5.00 13.02
CA LEU A 732 -35.98 4.69 13.77
C LEU A 732 -34.75 5.47 13.27
N ILE A 733 -34.81 6.12 12.10
CA ILE A 733 -33.71 6.93 11.58
C ILE A 733 -33.34 8.04 12.56
N SER A 734 -34.33 8.72 13.14
CA SER A 734 -34.09 9.75 14.17
C SER A 734 -33.34 9.19 15.37
N ASP A 735 -33.70 8.00 15.84
CA ASP A 735 -33.04 7.36 16.97
C ASP A 735 -31.59 6.97 16.65
N TRP A 736 -31.35 6.42 15.45
CA TRP A 736 -29.99 6.07 15.00
C TRP A 736 -29.09 7.30 14.91
N VAL A 737 -29.61 8.42 14.39
CA VAL A 737 -28.87 9.68 14.31
C VAL A 737 -28.60 10.25 15.70
N ASN A 738 -29.60 10.28 16.58
CA ASN A 738 -29.44 10.80 17.94
C ASN A 738 -28.36 10.02 18.71
N GLU A 739 -28.38 8.68 18.61
CA GLU A 739 -27.36 7.81 19.21
C GLU A 739 -25.98 8.08 18.61
N ALA A 740 -25.88 8.19 17.29
CA ALA A 740 -24.63 8.47 16.59
C ALA A 740 -24.01 9.83 16.99
N VAL A 741 -24.81 10.89 17.03
CA VAL A 741 -24.38 12.23 17.43
C VAL A 741 -23.92 12.25 18.89
N LYS A 742 -24.64 11.53 19.78
CA LYS A 742 -24.25 11.39 21.18
C LYS A 742 -22.89 10.71 21.30
N LEU A 743 -22.67 9.59 20.61
CA LEU A 743 -21.39 8.85 20.64
C LEU A 743 -20.20 9.68 20.10
N ILE A 744 -20.42 10.55 19.11
CA ILE A 744 -19.39 11.46 18.62
C ILE A 744 -19.08 12.52 19.70
N LYS A 745 -20.11 13.16 20.27
CA LYS A 745 -19.94 14.17 21.31
C LYS A 745 -19.30 13.62 22.58
N ASP A 746 -19.62 12.40 22.99
CA ASP A 746 -19.03 11.80 24.20
C ASP A 746 -17.52 11.48 24.06
N ARG A 747 -16.98 11.53 22.83
CA ARG A 747 -15.56 11.25 22.53
C ARG A 747 -14.68 12.51 22.51
N PHE A 748 -15.26 13.69 22.31
CA PHE A 748 -14.56 14.97 22.13
C PHE A 748 -15.00 15.95 23.21
#